data_AF-A0A534TLH3-F1
#
_entry.id   AF-A0A534TLH3-F1
#
_cell.length_a   1.000
_cell.length_b   1.000
_cell.length_c   1.000
_cell.angle_alpha   90.00
_cell.angle_beta   90.00
_cell.angle_gamma   90.00
#
_symmetry.space_group_name_H-M   'P 1'
#
loop_
_entity.id
_entity.type
_entity.pdbx_description
1 polymer ?
#
loop_
_entity_poly.entity_id
_entity_poly.type
_entity_poly.pdbx_seq_one_letter_code
_entity_poly.pdbx_strand_id
1 'polypeptide(L)'
;MAGRPSPLPRRARRARAVAVRIAQVITLFLPEFVGGATLVCARVAHGLRARGHDVAVFCGRPGVEASPSGVHEWEVDGMPVTGVDAASGYVSLDTRAYRHAEITAHFARFLDRRRPDVVHLHSIQALGVTLLDAAAARGIPIVVTAHDWWWQCVRLFLVDPDGFVCAPRVDSARCHCAPGFDLVGRRRELDRALGLAARVLAPSRFLADALIANGVAAERVEVCPNGVELPPARVRRRPGPVRFGYFGGPDNRLKGLPTLRAAVSELDVGGFALQLFGVPPADARVPLALFDRVTSAPAFAPVALGDVLAGLDCLVVPSLMRESYSLVTREALAAGVPVIASDCGGPQEIVRHRVNGLVFATGDAGDLAAQMRRLVLEPLLRLRLAAGAAATPVPTLASQLDQLEHVYGEVHRSATDAPAPPIAAGGATASSSTRAAASPLASPATAPASPRASNVAAGTQLRHVLFVTGIDGAPYRYRVGHLREQLRLRGVASDAYYFTDSALPAAVAAADLVVVYRVPMTDWVARWLAAARALRRPLVFSCDDLVFEPAAIPQDALALLPENQRAGWRAYVERYRQTLVACDAFLGTTEALVAAAERAGVPGVVVRNVLGAAELTTAESARHAAACRARNDEVVRLAYLSGTIMHDLDFALAEPALAAVLRGHSRARLLLVGYVRTGAELAALGDRVDRLPFVAWPRLFATLAEIDVNLAPLRGDAFSDAKSEVKYLEAAAVAVPTVASPTAAFRRAIRDGVNGVLAATRDDWYRALATLVADGAFRRRLGNAAHTDVCLHAAPAAHADALVAALRNLRDAAAVSRAAPTMGPSMAAAPPASTCAGARPSTPATVAPPTAAAPAAPAVAGAKPLASEAPSTPCAGAHDGGARYDLEPDDAMPGTAQPARDGSSPPLAAGRAVGQRFRAAADDLYRIDVCVAGGAAIPVLVVRVATIGPEDDETTPSRRAVREARIAAGPVAEDAWLAAEFTPIGAGAGRELYCWVETAEPGTAAAEPATTVEAVLLRTYACGWGETPPAGLYVDHRPVAGSLAFRTFHRPARGGT
;
A
#
# COMPACT_ATOMS: atom_id res chain seq x y z
N MET A 1 1.84 -36.75 20.45
CA MET A 1 3.03 -37.10 21.25
C MET A 1 3.78 -35.83 21.57
N ALA A 2 3.94 -35.51 22.85
CA ALA A 2 4.59 -34.31 23.33
C ALA A 2 6.12 -34.41 23.17
N GLY A 3 6.70 -33.54 22.34
CA GLY A 3 8.14 -33.37 22.24
C GLY A 3 8.67 -32.65 23.49
N ARG A 4 9.64 -33.24 24.17
CA ARG A 4 10.33 -32.64 25.33
C ARG A 4 10.92 -31.27 24.96
N PRO A 5 10.83 -30.25 25.84
CA PRO A 5 11.53 -29.00 25.64
C PRO A 5 13.05 -29.24 25.71
N SER A 6 13.78 -28.68 24.75
CA SER A 6 15.24 -28.65 24.74
C SER A 6 15.76 -28.01 26.04
N PRO A 7 16.83 -28.54 26.67
CA PRO A 7 17.33 -27.98 27.92
C PRO A 7 17.85 -26.56 27.67
N LEU A 8 17.36 -25.63 28.49
CA LEU A 8 17.82 -24.23 28.55
C LEU A 8 19.36 -24.19 28.56
N PRO A 9 20.00 -23.33 27.75
CA PRO A 9 21.44 -23.20 27.76
C PRO A 9 21.89 -22.80 29.17
N ARG A 10 22.82 -23.58 29.72
CA ARG A 10 23.52 -23.29 30.98
C ARG A 10 23.91 -21.82 31.00
N ARG A 11 23.54 -21.11 32.08
CA ARG A 11 23.94 -19.72 32.37
C ARG A 11 25.39 -19.49 31.94
N ALA A 12 25.57 -18.85 30.79
CA ALA A 12 26.87 -18.38 30.36
C ALA A 12 27.37 -17.41 31.45
N ARG A 13 28.58 -17.62 31.95
CA ARG A 13 29.29 -16.60 32.74
C ARG A 13 29.28 -15.33 31.87
N ARG A 14 28.51 -14.30 32.26
CA ARG A 14 28.52 -12.99 31.60
C ARG A 14 29.98 -12.53 31.57
N ALA A 15 30.62 -12.60 30.41
CA ALA A 15 31.85 -11.87 30.18
C ALA A 15 31.51 -10.40 30.50
N ARG A 16 32.29 -9.75 31.36
CA ARG A 16 32.11 -8.32 31.64
C ARG A 16 32.17 -7.59 30.29
N ALA A 17 31.02 -7.09 29.83
CA ALA A 17 30.99 -6.22 28.66
C ALA A 17 31.91 -5.03 28.92
N VAL A 18 32.72 -4.67 27.93
CA VAL A 18 33.56 -3.48 28.00
C VAL A 18 32.65 -2.28 28.27
N ALA A 19 32.98 -1.47 29.28
CA ALA A 19 32.22 -0.27 29.58
C ALA A 19 32.29 0.69 28.38
N VAL A 20 31.13 1.01 27.81
CA VAL A 20 30.98 1.91 26.65
C VAL A 20 30.65 3.31 27.15
N ARG A 21 31.23 4.36 26.55
CA ARG A 21 30.87 5.76 26.78
C ARG A 21 29.74 6.17 25.86
N ILE A 22 28.62 6.61 26.42
CA ILE A 22 27.37 6.82 25.70
C ILE A 22 26.89 8.25 25.90
N ALA A 23 26.66 8.95 24.79
CA ALA A 23 25.98 10.24 24.79
C ALA A 23 24.50 10.06 24.49
N GLN A 24 23.63 10.28 25.48
CA GLN A 24 22.18 10.34 25.28
C GLN A 24 21.79 11.76 24.88
N VAL A 25 21.05 11.93 23.78
CA VAL A 25 20.71 13.24 23.23
C VAL A 25 19.20 13.38 23.12
N ILE A 26 18.61 14.41 23.73
CA ILE A 26 17.14 14.57 23.76
C ILE A 26 16.64 16.01 23.91
N THR A 27 15.48 16.35 23.37
CA THR A 27 14.92 17.72 23.50
C THR A 27 14.69 18.17 24.94
N LEU A 28 14.17 17.33 25.85
CA LEU A 28 14.05 17.67 27.29
C LEU A 28 14.56 16.52 28.15
N PHE A 29 15.21 16.87 29.26
CA PHE A 29 15.73 15.92 30.24
C PHE A 29 15.54 16.45 31.67
N LEU A 30 15.53 15.53 32.65
CA LEU A 30 15.17 15.78 34.04
C LEU A 30 15.90 17.01 34.66
N PRO A 31 15.23 17.79 35.54
CA PRO A 31 13.87 17.58 36.08
C PRO A 31 12.74 17.94 35.11
N GLU A 32 13.02 18.64 34.02
CA GLU A 32 12.03 18.95 32.99
C GLU A 32 11.71 17.71 32.16
N PHE A 33 10.45 17.31 32.10
CA PHE A 33 10.04 16.22 31.22
C PHE A 33 8.65 16.44 30.65
N VAL A 34 8.45 16.01 29.40
CA VAL A 34 7.15 15.97 28.75
C VAL A 34 7.00 14.62 28.06
N GLY A 35 5.95 13.89 28.45
CA GLY A 35 5.55 12.65 27.78
C GLY A 35 6.54 11.48 27.93
N GLY A 36 6.32 10.45 27.10
CA GLY A 36 7.01 9.16 27.21
C GLY A 36 8.46 9.16 26.71
N ALA A 37 8.81 9.98 25.72
CA ALA A 37 10.16 9.99 25.13
C ALA A 37 11.24 10.37 26.15
N THR A 38 11.00 11.45 26.93
CA THR A 38 11.91 11.86 28.02
C THR A 38 12.01 10.80 29.10
N LEU A 39 10.87 10.22 29.50
CA LEU A 39 10.85 9.17 30.53
C LEU A 39 11.65 7.93 30.11
N VAL A 40 11.50 7.49 28.84
CA VAL A 40 12.26 6.35 28.31
C VAL A 40 13.74 6.66 28.24
N CYS A 41 14.13 7.82 27.72
CA CYS A 41 15.54 8.24 27.67
C CYS A 41 16.15 8.27 29.08
N ALA A 42 15.44 8.84 30.05
CA ALA A 42 15.89 8.87 31.44
C ALA A 42 16.04 7.47 32.04
N ARG A 43 15.05 6.58 31.88
CA ARG A 43 15.10 5.19 32.36
C ARG A 43 16.28 4.42 31.75
N VAL A 44 16.48 4.56 30.44
CA VAL A 44 17.60 3.94 29.72
C VAL A 44 18.94 4.47 30.22
N ALA A 45 19.08 5.80 30.36
CA ALA A 45 20.32 6.42 30.81
C ALA A 45 20.73 5.95 32.22
N HIS A 46 19.80 5.96 33.17
CA HIS A 46 20.03 5.45 34.53
C HIS A 46 20.33 3.95 34.53
N GLY A 47 19.56 3.18 33.75
CA GLY A 47 19.73 1.73 33.63
C GLY A 47 21.10 1.32 33.09
N LEU A 48 21.59 1.99 32.04
CA LEU A 48 22.93 1.76 31.47
C LEU A 48 24.03 2.13 32.46
N ARG A 49 23.90 3.27 33.16
CA ARG A 49 24.86 3.69 34.19
C ARG A 49 24.92 2.68 35.34
N ALA A 50 23.76 2.18 35.80
CA ALA A 50 23.68 1.15 36.83
C ALA A 50 24.35 -0.17 36.42
N ARG A 51 24.50 -0.41 35.10
CA ARG A 51 25.22 -1.56 34.54
C ARG A 51 26.71 -1.31 34.27
N GLY A 52 27.22 -0.13 34.64
CA GLY A 52 28.64 0.21 34.58
C GLY A 52 29.09 0.93 33.31
N HIS A 53 28.15 1.38 32.47
CA HIS A 53 28.47 2.26 31.33
C HIS A 53 28.72 3.71 31.80
N ASP A 54 29.58 4.43 31.08
CA ASP A 54 29.76 5.87 31.28
C ASP A 54 28.72 6.61 30.43
N VAL A 55 27.78 7.30 31.06
CA VAL A 55 26.64 7.93 30.39
C VAL A 55 26.64 9.43 30.67
N ALA A 56 26.57 10.22 29.61
CA ALA A 56 26.38 11.66 29.67
C ALA A 56 25.19 12.08 28.81
N VAL A 57 24.49 13.15 29.21
CA VAL A 57 23.30 13.63 28.52
C VAL A 57 23.57 15.00 27.89
N PHE A 58 23.11 15.18 26.65
CA PHE A 58 23.00 16.48 26.01
C PHE A 58 21.53 16.77 25.72
N CYS A 59 20.99 17.89 26.17
CA CYS A 59 19.57 18.18 25.98
C CYS A 59 19.24 19.64 25.69
N GLY A 60 18.00 19.88 25.28
CA GLY A 60 17.44 21.22 25.24
C GLY A 60 16.97 21.66 26.62
N ARG A 61 16.92 22.98 26.82
CA ARG A 61 16.33 23.66 27.97
C ARG A 61 15.39 24.73 27.44
N PRO A 62 14.13 24.81 27.91
CA PRO A 62 13.22 25.88 27.50
C PRO A 62 13.78 27.24 27.91
N GLY A 63 14.13 28.08 26.94
CA GLY A 63 14.54 29.47 27.18
C GLY A 63 13.34 30.38 27.45
N VAL A 64 13.52 31.42 28.28
CA VAL A 64 12.51 32.48 28.53
C VAL A 64 12.46 33.47 27.34
N GLU A 65 13.50 33.54 26.52
CA GLU A 65 13.58 34.37 25.31
C GLU A 65 14.29 33.62 24.17
N ALA A 66 13.94 33.96 22.92
CA ALA A 66 14.24 33.22 21.69
C ALA A 66 15.71 33.23 21.21
N SER A 67 16.70 33.37 22.10
CA SER A 67 18.13 33.32 21.73
C SER A 67 18.78 32.01 22.21
N PRO A 68 19.22 31.11 21.31
CA PRO A 68 19.78 29.80 21.66
C PRO A 68 21.26 29.87 22.09
N SER A 69 21.59 30.71 23.07
CA SER A 69 22.99 31.04 23.42
C SER A 69 23.51 30.52 24.77
N GLY A 70 22.64 30.09 25.70
CA GLY A 70 23.04 29.55 26.99
C GLY A 70 23.44 28.08 26.94
N VAL A 71 24.59 27.73 27.53
CA VAL A 71 24.95 26.35 27.91
C VAL A 71 24.87 26.23 29.41
N HIS A 72 24.20 25.18 29.88
CA HIS A 72 24.01 24.91 31.29
C HIS A 72 24.51 23.50 31.59
N GLU A 73 25.18 23.33 32.72
CA GLU A 73 25.64 22.02 33.19
C GLU A 73 25.03 21.73 34.56
N TRP A 74 24.50 20.53 34.74
CA TRP A 74 23.97 20.03 36.01
C TRP A 74 24.18 18.52 36.10
N GLU A 75 23.84 17.95 37.26
CA GLU A 75 23.88 16.51 37.47
C GLU A 75 22.51 15.99 37.93
N VAL A 76 22.18 14.77 37.50
CA VAL A 76 21.01 14.01 37.94
C VAL A 76 21.50 12.66 38.42
N ASP A 77 21.43 12.38 39.72
CA ASP A 77 21.97 11.14 40.32
C ASP A 77 23.43 10.85 39.93
N GLY A 78 24.24 11.91 39.88
CA GLY A 78 25.65 11.91 39.47
C GLY A 78 25.86 11.73 37.96
N MET A 79 24.79 11.62 37.17
CA MET A 79 24.85 11.63 35.70
C MET A 79 25.00 13.07 35.21
N PRO A 80 26.06 13.36 34.46
CA PRO A 80 26.29 14.72 34.01
C PRO A 80 25.42 15.06 32.80
N VAL A 81 24.81 16.25 32.86
CA VAL A 81 23.89 16.76 31.85
C VAL A 81 24.37 18.11 31.35
N THR A 82 24.40 18.28 30.02
CA THR A 82 24.67 19.56 29.36
C THR A 82 23.42 19.99 28.60
N GLY A 83 22.78 21.06 29.06
CA GLY A 83 21.62 21.66 28.41
C GLY A 83 22.00 22.86 27.56
N VAL A 84 21.28 23.06 26.46
CA VAL A 84 21.36 24.26 25.63
C VAL A 84 19.99 24.92 25.52
N ASP A 85 19.96 26.25 25.52
CA ASP A 85 18.71 26.97 25.29
C ASP A 85 18.15 26.63 23.90
N ALA A 86 16.92 26.11 23.89
CA ALA A 86 16.22 25.74 22.67
C ALA A 86 14.77 26.22 22.73
N ALA A 87 14.19 26.49 21.56
CA ALA A 87 12.77 26.86 21.48
C ALA A 87 11.90 25.76 22.09
N SER A 88 10.94 26.16 22.93
CA SER A 88 10.07 25.25 23.71
C SER A 88 9.00 24.52 22.88
N GLY A 89 9.02 24.65 21.55
CA GLY A 89 8.02 24.08 20.66
C GLY A 89 8.38 22.68 20.16
N TYR A 90 7.63 21.66 20.61
CA TYR A 90 7.64 20.31 20.02
C TYR A 90 7.15 20.28 18.56
N VAL A 91 6.45 21.33 18.11
CA VAL A 91 5.85 21.44 16.78
C VAL A 91 6.13 22.82 16.20
N SER A 92 7.31 23.01 15.62
CA SER A 92 7.52 24.15 14.72
C SER A 92 7.15 23.73 13.30
N LEU A 93 6.24 24.48 12.68
CA LEU A 93 5.96 24.34 11.25
C LEU A 93 7.08 25.00 10.39
N ASP A 94 8.00 25.75 11.01
CA ASP A 94 9.14 26.34 10.29
C ASP A 94 10.09 25.26 9.76
N THR A 95 10.32 25.27 8.44
CA THR A 95 11.23 24.34 7.74
C THR A 95 12.71 24.57 8.08
N ARG A 96 13.04 25.57 8.89
CA ARG A 96 14.40 25.76 9.43
C ARG A 96 14.52 25.40 10.91
N ALA A 97 13.41 25.14 11.60
CA ALA A 97 13.42 24.85 13.04
C ALA A 97 14.06 23.50 13.42
N TYR A 98 14.63 22.77 12.45
CA TYR A 98 15.44 21.58 12.67
C TYR A 98 16.91 21.76 12.24
N ARG A 99 17.35 22.98 11.90
CA ARG A 99 18.76 23.32 11.61
C ARG A 99 19.20 24.45 12.51
N HIS A 100 20.04 24.13 13.50
CA HIS A 100 20.48 25.09 14.52
C HIS A 100 22.00 25.10 14.59
N ALA A 101 22.64 26.05 13.90
CA ALA A 101 24.09 26.12 13.80
C ALA A 101 24.76 26.29 15.17
N GLU A 102 24.20 27.14 16.03
CA GLU A 102 24.71 27.40 17.39
C GLU A 102 24.59 26.15 18.27
N ILE A 103 23.41 25.53 18.35
CA ILE A 103 23.20 24.25 19.07
C ILE A 103 24.15 23.17 18.56
N THR A 104 24.39 23.11 17.24
CA THR A 104 25.33 22.16 16.64
C THR A 104 26.76 22.42 17.09
N ALA A 105 27.18 23.67 17.19
CA ALA A 105 28.51 24.03 17.71
C ALA A 105 28.66 23.70 19.21
N HIS A 106 27.61 23.87 20.01
CA HIS A 106 27.60 23.44 21.40
C HIS A 106 27.70 21.92 21.53
N PHE A 107 26.94 21.18 20.72
CA PHE A 107 27.00 19.72 20.71
C PHE A 107 28.36 19.21 20.24
N ALA A 108 28.96 19.82 19.22
CA ALA A 108 30.32 19.50 18.76
C ALA A 108 31.34 19.63 19.91
N ARG A 109 31.31 20.72 20.69
CA ARG A 109 32.16 20.90 21.87
C ARG A 109 31.87 19.86 22.96
N PHE A 110 30.61 19.48 23.15
CA PHE A 110 30.24 18.40 24.07
C PHE A 110 30.85 17.06 23.64
N LEU A 111 30.77 16.71 22.35
CA LEU A 111 31.38 15.51 21.80
C LEU A 111 32.90 15.49 21.95
N ASP A 112 33.57 16.63 21.72
CA ASP A 112 35.03 16.75 21.84
C ASP A 112 35.51 16.56 23.29
N ARG A 113 34.73 17.05 24.26
CA ARG A 113 35.00 16.89 25.71
C ARG A 113 34.71 15.48 26.20
N ARG A 114 33.58 14.90 25.79
CA ARG A 114 33.10 13.60 26.28
C ARG A 114 33.70 12.40 25.56
N ARG A 115 34.05 12.55 24.28
CA ARG A 115 34.54 11.48 23.40
C ARG A 115 33.70 10.20 23.52
N PRO A 116 32.37 10.28 23.31
CA PRO A 116 31.52 9.10 23.43
C PRO A 116 31.85 8.08 22.33
N ASP A 117 31.71 6.81 22.67
CA ASP A 117 31.87 5.68 21.75
C ASP A 117 30.61 5.48 20.89
N VAL A 118 29.44 5.92 21.39
CA VAL A 118 28.15 5.91 20.69
C VAL A 118 27.36 7.16 21.06
N VAL A 119 26.70 7.77 20.07
CA VAL A 119 25.67 8.81 20.28
C VAL A 119 24.29 8.19 20.05
N HIS A 120 23.39 8.32 21.03
CA HIS A 120 22.01 7.85 20.94
C HIS A 120 21.02 9.02 21.02
N LEU A 121 20.32 9.29 19.93
CA LEU A 121 19.38 10.41 19.82
C LEU A 121 17.94 9.97 20.04
N HIS A 122 17.20 10.79 20.78
CA HIS A 122 15.80 10.61 21.13
C HIS A 122 15.07 11.94 20.92
N SER A 123 13.95 11.97 20.19
CA SER A 123 13.06 13.15 20.08
C SER A 123 13.83 14.49 20.06
N ILE A 124 14.56 14.73 18.97
CA ILE A 124 15.48 15.87 18.80
C ILE A 124 14.84 17.05 18.06
N GLN A 125 13.51 17.15 18.09
CA GLN A 125 12.76 18.09 17.25
C GLN A 125 13.17 19.54 17.46
N ALA A 126 13.45 19.92 18.72
CA ALA A 126 13.89 21.27 19.08
C ALA A 126 15.40 21.49 18.94
N LEU A 127 16.19 20.42 18.84
CA LEU A 127 17.66 20.48 18.75
C LEU A 127 18.16 20.47 17.31
N GLY A 128 17.40 19.82 16.42
CA GLY A 128 17.67 19.76 14.99
C GLY A 128 18.52 18.57 14.55
N VAL A 129 18.43 18.27 13.25
CA VAL A 129 19.10 17.12 12.62
C VAL A 129 20.58 17.33 12.35
N THR A 130 21.07 18.56 12.42
CA THR A 130 22.50 18.89 12.23
C THR A 130 23.39 18.30 13.34
N LEU A 131 22.81 17.83 14.45
CA LEU A 131 23.52 17.04 15.45
C LEU A 131 24.06 15.72 14.89
N LEU A 132 23.32 15.09 13.96
CA LEU A 132 23.79 13.86 13.32
C LEU A 132 25.01 14.15 12.44
N ASP A 133 25.03 15.30 11.75
CA ASP A 133 26.18 15.74 10.96
C ASP A 133 27.43 15.93 11.84
N ALA A 134 27.28 16.55 13.02
CA ALA A 134 28.39 16.78 13.96
C ALA A 134 28.99 15.50 14.55
N ALA A 135 28.16 14.48 14.81
CA ALA A 135 28.60 13.16 15.25
C ALA A 135 29.26 12.36 14.11
N ALA A 136 28.67 12.38 12.92
CA ALA A 136 29.20 11.70 11.74
C ALA A 136 30.57 12.27 11.32
N ALA A 137 30.75 13.59 11.38
CA ALA A 137 32.03 14.25 11.09
C ALA A 137 33.17 13.81 12.03
N ARG A 138 32.84 13.24 13.20
CA ARG A 138 33.80 12.69 14.17
C ARG A 138 33.95 11.17 14.08
N GLY A 139 33.27 10.53 13.13
CA GLY A 139 33.27 9.06 13.00
C GLY A 139 32.57 8.34 14.15
N ILE A 140 31.76 9.03 14.95
CA ILE A 140 31.07 8.42 16.09
C ILE A 140 29.80 7.73 15.58
N PRO A 141 29.58 6.43 15.84
CA PRO A 141 28.38 5.74 15.39
C PRO A 141 27.12 6.32 16.06
N ILE A 142 26.08 6.47 15.24
CA ILE A 142 24.82 7.11 15.60
C ILE A 142 23.71 6.07 15.72
N VAL A 143 23.00 6.08 16.84
CA VAL A 143 21.74 5.36 17.04
C VAL A 143 20.63 6.39 17.18
N VAL A 144 19.46 6.16 16.56
CA VAL A 144 18.28 7.02 16.70
C VAL A 144 17.11 6.18 17.18
N THR A 145 16.46 6.55 18.28
CA THR A 145 15.14 5.98 18.62
C THR A 145 14.02 6.90 18.11
N ALA A 146 13.17 6.38 17.24
CA ALA A 146 11.97 7.07 16.78
C ALA A 146 10.84 6.90 17.81
N HIS A 147 10.57 7.94 18.61
CA HIS A 147 9.49 7.91 19.62
C HIS A 147 8.13 8.35 19.08
N ASP A 148 8.10 8.98 17.92
CA ASP A 148 6.94 9.62 17.31
C ASP A 148 7.12 9.70 15.78
N TRP A 149 6.17 10.32 15.08
CA TRP A 149 6.16 10.39 13.61
C TRP A 149 6.87 11.62 13.05
N TRP A 150 7.63 12.39 13.83
CA TRP A 150 8.25 13.62 13.35
C TRP A 150 9.12 13.41 12.11
N TRP A 151 9.82 12.27 12.01
CA TRP A 151 10.65 11.94 10.84
C TRP A 151 9.85 11.92 9.53
N GLN A 152 8.56 11.53 9.56
CA GLN A 152 7.70 11.42 8.38
C GLN A 152 6.68 12.56 8.27
N CYS A 153 6.17 13.02 9.42
CA CYS A 153 4.99 13.87 9.52
C CYS A 153 5.32 15.20 10.22
N VAL A 154 5.00 16.31 9.56
CA VAL A 154 5.15 17.66 10.14
C VAL A 154 4.23 17.89 11.36
N ARG A 155 3.13 17.14 11.46
CA ARG A 155 2.18 17.18 12.57
C ARG A 155 2.53 16.22 13.73
N LEU A 156 3.62 15.45 13.63
CA LEU A 156 4.12 14.44 14.58
C LEU A 156 3.21 13.22 14.88
N PHE A 157 1.92 13.29 14.56
CA PHE A 157 0.93 12.31 15.05
C PHE A 157 0.07 11.66 13.96
N LEU A 158 0.31 12.00 12.68
CA LEU A 158 -0.47 11.51 11.52
C LEU A 158 -1.97 11.78 11.65
N VAL A 159 -2.31 12.97 12.13
CA VAL A 159 -3.69 13.48 12.17
C VAL A 159 -3.68 14.85 11.52
N ASP A 160 -4.61 15.07 10.60
CA ASP A 160 -4.77 16.36 9.92
C ASP A 160 -5.42 17.40 10.86
N PRO A 161 -5.51 18.69 10.45
CA PRO A 161 -6.13 19.74 11.28
C PRO A 161 -7.60 19.48 11.65
N ASP A 162 -8.33 18.74 10.81
CA ASP A 162 -9.75 18.44 10.99
C ASP A 162 -9.96 17.23 11.91
N GLY A 163 -8.92 16.45 12.17
CA GLY A 163 -8.96 15.28 13.05
C GLY A 163 -9.02 13.95 12.30
N PHE A 164 -8.88 13.96 10.97
CA PHE A 164 -8.78 12.76 10.17
C PHE A 164 -7.43 12.08 10.38
N VAL A 165 -7.48 10.77 10.62
CA VAL A 165 -6.29 9.94 10.83
C VAL A 165 -5.68 9.59 9.48
N CYS A 166 -4.50 10.13 9.18
CA CYS A 166 -3.77 9.89 7.94
C CYS A 166 -3.23 8.46 7.85
N ALA A 167 -2.86 8.02 6.64
CA ALA A 167 -2.12 6.78 6.42
C ALA A 167 -0.76 6.76 7.15
N PRO A 168 -0.27 5.58 7.59
CA PRO A 168 1.07 5.45 8.16
C PRO A 168 2.19 5.68 7.12
N ARG A 169 1.86 5.62 5.84
CA ARG A 169 2.75 5.96 4.72
C ARG A 169 2.48 7.39 4.26
N VAL A 170 3.47 8.27 4.40
CA VAL A 170 3.33 9.72 4.12
C VAL A 170 3.91 10.06 2.75
N ASP A 171 3.06 10.60 1.87
CA ASP A 171 3.48 11.27 0.64
C ASP A 171 3.56 12.78 0.85
N SER A 172 4.77 13.29 1.10
CA SER A 172 5.00 14.71 1.34
C SER A 172 4.70 15.61 0.14
N ALA A 173 4.61 15.07 -1.08
CA ALA A 173 4.29 15.85 -2.28
C ALA A 173 2.79 16.12 -2.41
N ARG A 174 1.94 15.32 -1.75
CA ARG A 174 0.47 15.46 -1.80
C ARG A 174 -0.18 15.62 -0.43
N CYS A 175 0.63 15.73 0.62
CA CYS A 175 0.16 15.99 1.97
C CYS A 175 -0.41 17.41 2.08
N HIS A 176 -1.62 17.52 2.61
CA HIS A 176 -2.33 18.79 2.78
C HIS A 176 -2.29 19.33 4.22
N CYS A 177 -1.69 18.61 5.18
CA CYS A 177 -1.76 18.97 6.60
C CYS A 177 -0.99 20.25 6.98
N ALA A 178 -0.20 20.81 6.07
CA ALA A 178 0.53 22.06 6.26
C ALA A 178 0.65 22.81 4.91
N PRO A 179 -0.42 23.47 4.44
CA PRO A 179 -0.40 24.22 3.19
C PRO A 179 0.65 25.33 3.22
N GLY A 180 1.37 25.52 2.12
CA GLY A 180 2.41 26.54 1.99
C GLY A 180 3.79 26.17 2.57
N PHE A 181 3.93 24.98 3.16
CA PHE A 181 5.21 24.48 3.67
C PHE A 181 5.90 23.54 2.68
N ASP A 182 7.23 23.65 2.55
CA ASP A 182 8.03 22.73 1.73
C ASP A 182 8.20 21.37 2.42
N LEU A 183 7.14 20.56 2.40
CA LEU A 183 7.11 19.23 3.00
C LEU A 183 8.06 18.26 2.28
N VAL A 184 8.24 18.42 0.97
CA VAL A 184 9.17 17.60 0.18
C VAL A 184 10.61 17.90 0.57
N GLY A 185 10.99 19.18 0.66
CA GLY A 185 12.30 19.60 1.12
C GLY A 185 12.58 19.17 2.55
N ARG A 186 11.60 19.33 3.45
CA ARG A 186 11.68 18.81 4.83
C ARG A 186 11.95 17.31 4.83
N ARG A 187 11.16 16.53 4.09
CA ARG A 187 11.31 15.08 4.02
C ARG A 187 12.69 14.66 3.51
N ARG A 188 13.16 15.28 2.42
CA ARG A 188 14.51 15.02 1.87
C ARG A 188 15.61 15.26 2.89
N GLU A 189 15.52 16.33 3.66
CA GLU A 189 16.53 16.65 4.68
C GLU A 189 16.51 15.68 5.87
N LEU A 190 15.32 15.33 6.37
CA LEU A 190 15.21 14.37 7.47
C LEU A 190 15.64 12.96 7.03
N ASP A 191 15.30 12.54 5.82
CA ASP A 191 15.75 11.26 5.26
C ASP A 191 17.28 11.24 5.08
N ARG A 192 17.89 12.33 4.59
CA ARG A 192 19.35 12.48 4.51
C ARG A 192 20.00 12.31 5.87
N ALA A 193 19.52 13.04 6.88
CA ALA A 193 20.09 13.00 8.22
C ALA A 193 19.90 11.62 8.88
N LEU A 194 18.70 11.04 8.78
CA LEU A 194 18.44 9.68 9.28
C LEU A 194 19.30 8.64 8.56
N GLY A 195 19.68 8.91 7.30
CA GLY A 195 20.67 8.17 6.53
C GLY A 195 22.09 8.12 7.14
N LEU A 196 22.41 8.97 8.11
CA LEU A 196 23.66 8.92 8.88
C LEU A 196 23.60 7.97 10.08
N ALA A 197 22.40 7.54 10.50
CA ALA A 197 22.24 6.62 11.61
C ALA A 197 22.74 5.22 11.22
N ALA A 198 23.58 4.64 12.07
CA ALA A 198 24.00 3.23 11.97
C ALA A 198 22.83 2.30 12.28
N ARG A 199 21.95 2.70 13.22
CA ARG A 199 20.70 2.01 13.57
C ARG A 199 19.59 3.01 13.88
N VAL A 200 18.37 2.67 13.46
CA VAL A 200 17.13 3.37 13.77
C VAL A 200 16.24 2.41 14.56
N LEU A 201 16.07 2.69 15.84
CA LEU A 201 15.28 1.89 16.77
C LEU A 201 13.82 2.36 16.75
N ALA A 202 12.91 1.42 16.54
CA ALA A 202 11.48 1.63 16.64
C ALA A 202 10.94 0.88 17.87
N PRO A 203 10.16 1.53 18.74
CA PRO A 203 9.60 0.86 19.92
C PRO A 203 8.56 -0.20 19.59
N SER A 204 7.92 -0.16 18.42
CA SER A 204 6.93 -1.15 18.00
C SER A 204 7.25 -1.71 16.63
N ARG A 205 6.71 -2.89 16.34
CA ARG A 205 6.75 -3.43 14.98
C ARG A 205 5.98 -2.54 14.02
N PHE A 206 4.84 -2.00 14.47
CA PHE A 206 4.04 -1.05 13.71
C PHE A 206 4.86 0.15 13.20
N LEU A 207 5.62 0.82 14.07
CA LEU A 207 6.45 1.95 13.67
C LEU A 207 7.65 1.51 12.82
N ALA A 208 8.27 0.36 13.09
CA ALA A 208 9.35 -0.18 12.27
C ALA A 208 8.90 -0.38 10.81
N ASP A 209 7.77 -1.06 10.61
CA ASP A 209 7.21 -1.30 9.29
C ASP A 209 6.82 0.02 8.60
N ALA A 210 6.35 1.01 9.36
CA ALA A 210 6.03 2.31 8.81
C ALA A 210 7.27 3.11 8.39
N LEU A 211 8.37 3.07 9.16
CA LEU A 211 9.65 3.66 8.76
C LEU A 211 10.13 3.06 7.43
N ILE A 212 10.03 1.72 7.28
CA ILE A 212 10.42 1.01 6.06
C ILE A 212 9.51 1.36 4.89
N ALA A 213 8.18 1.39 5.09
CA ALA A 213 7.22 1.81 4.08
C ALA A 213 7.43 3.27 3.62
N ASN A 214 8.03 4.10 4.49
CA ASN A 214 8.46 5.46 4.20
C ASN A 214 9.93 5.53 3.69
N GLY A 215 10.54 4.41 3.31
CA GLY A 215 11.83 4.40 2.60
C GLY A 215 13.07 4.41 3.50
N VAL A 216 12.92 4.27 4.82
CA VAL A 216 14.09 3.98 5.69
C VAL A 216 14.58 2.56 5.38
N ALA A 217 15.88 2.40 5.17
CA ALA A 217 16.47 1.12 4.79
C ALA A 217 16.21 0.05 5.87
N ALA A 218 15.65 -1.10 5.47
CA ALA A 218 15.16 -2.11 6.40
C ALA A 218 16.25 -2.70 7.29
N GLU A 219 17.47 -2.83 6.77
CA GLU A 219 18.66 -3.31 7.49
C GLU A 219 19.14 -2.35 8.58
N ARG A 220 18.66 -1.11 8.59
CA ARG A 220 18.96 -0.12 9.63
C ARG A 220 17.88 -0.04 10.69
N VAL A 221 16.67 -0.54 10.40
CA VAL A 221 15.53 -0.45 11.32
C VAL A 221 15.50 -1.68 12.21
N GLU A 222 15.47 -1.46 13.53
CA GLU A 222 15.36 -2.54 14.52
C GLU A 222 14.22 -2.26 15.50
N VAL A 223 13.41 -3.28 15.81
CA VAL A 223 12.37 -3.16 16.83
C VAL A 223 13.03 -3.29 18.21
N CYS A 224 13.07 -2.21 18.98
CA CYS A 224 13.58 -2.16 20.35
C CYS A 224 12.48 -1.64 21.29
N PRO A 225 11.63 -2.51 21.83
CA PRO A 225 10.47 -2.11 22.61
C PRO A 225 10.85 -1.35 23.89
N ASN A 226 10.10 -0.28 24.19
CA ASN A 226 10.31 0.47 25.43
C ASN A 226 9.93 -0.40 26.63
N GLY A 227 10.89 -0.59 27.54
CA GLY A 227 10.68 -1.35 28.75
C GLY A 227 9.81 -0.60 29.75
N VAL A 228 8.87 -1.31 30.36
CA VAL A 228 8.12 -0.80 31.51
C VAL A 228 8.79 -1.23 32.81
N GLU A 229 8.64 -0.42 33.84
CA GLU A 229 8.95 -0.79 35.21
C GLU A 229 7.69 -1.41 35.80
N LEU A 230 7.75 -2.70 36.12
CA LEU A 230 6.58 -3.45 36.56
C LEU A 230 6.16 -2.94 37.96
N PRO A 231 4.96 -2.35 38.12
CA PRO A 231 4.46 -2.07 39.45
C PRO A 231 4.22 -3.41 40.19
N PRO A 232 4.39 -3.48 41.52
CA PRO A 232 4.03 -4.67 42.27
C PRO A 232 2.53 -4.98 42.07
N ALA A 233 2.24 -6.15 41.54
CA ALA A 233 0.88 -6.57 41.18
C ALA A 233 -0.04 -6.60 42.41
N ARG A 234 -0.98 -5.65 42.51
CA ARG A 234 -2.09 -5.68 43.48
C ARG A 234 -3.34 -5.00 42.93
N VAL A 235 -4.05 -5.63 41.99
CA VAL A 235 -5.41 -5.19 41.65
C VAL A 235 -6.30 -5.36 42.88
N ARG A 236 -6.82 -4.27 43.43
CA ARG A 236 -7.81 -4.32 44.51
C ARG A 236 -9.21 -4.30 43.88
N ARG A 237 -9.81 -5.47 43.75
CA ARG A 237 -11.22 -5.58 43.36
C ARG A 237 -12.09 -5.12 44.53
N ARG A 238 -12.84 -4.04 44.31
CA ARG A 238 -13.81 -3.52 45.28
C ARG A 238 -15.22 -3.79 44.75
N PRO A 239 -16.18 -4.18 45.61
CA PRO A 239 -17.60 -4.16 45.24
C PRO A 239 -18.00 -2.73 44.81
N GLY A 240 -18.85 -2.61 43.78
CA GLY A 240 -19.32 -1.30 43.31
C GLY A 240 -19.39 -1.17 41.78
N PRO A 241 -19.49 0.07 41.27
CA PRO A 241 -19.53 0.33 39.83
C PRO A 241 -18.21 -0.05 39.14
N VAL A 242 -18.28 -0.35 37.84
CA VAL A 242 -17.09 -0.59 37.01
C VAL A 242 -16.32 0.72 36.84
N ARG A 243 -15.05 0.73 37.23
CA ARG A 243 -14.20 1.92 37.22
C ARG A 243 -13.36 1.97 35.96
N PHE A 244 -13.68 2.92 35.08
CA PHE A 244 -12.90 3.27 33.91
C PHE A 244 -11.92 4.39 34.24
N GLY A 245 -10.70 4.33 33.71
CA GLY A 245 -9.73 5.41 33.81
C GLY A 245 -9.30 5.93 32.44
N TYR A 246 -9.05 7.24 32.35
CA TYR A 246 -8.47 7.89 31.18
C TYR A 246 -7.31 8.78 31.63
N PHE A 247 -6.16 8.68 30.95
CA PHE A 247 -4.97 9.47 31.29
C PHE A 247 -4.73 10.57 30.26
N GLY A 248 -5.07 11.79 30.65
CA GLY A 248 -4.93 13.01 29.87
C GLY A 248 -3.47 13.37 29.57
N GLY A 249 -3.29 14.39 28.74
CA GLY A 249 -1.97 14.90 28.38
C GLY A 249 -2.05 16.31 27.79
N PRO A 250 -0.95 16.80 27.20
CA PRO A 250 -0.88 18.16 26.66
C PRO A 250 -1.92 18.44 25.56
N ASP A 251 -2.27 17.43 24.77
CA ASP A 251 -3.30 17.50 23.73
C ASP A 251 -4.36 16.41 23.96
N ASN A 252 -5.39 16.75 24.73
CA ASN A 252 -6.51 15.84 25.03
C ASN A 252 -7.40 15.61 23.80
N ARG A 253 -7.37 16.48 22.78
CA ARG A 253 -8.09 16.26 21.52
C ARG A 253 -7.47 15.09 20.76
N LEU A 254 -6.16 15.09 20.56
CA LEU A 254 -5.45 13.99 19.88
C LEU A 254 -5.44 12.69 20.70
N LYS A 255 -5.50 12.79 22.03
CA LYS A 255 -5.73 11.63 22.91
C LYS A 255 -7.20 11.15 22.95
N GLY A 256 -8.10 11.74 22.16
CA GLY A 256 -9.46 11.26 21.97
C GLY A 256 -10.45 11.53 23.09
N LEU A 257 -10.20 12.54 23.94
CA LEU A 257 -11.17 12.96 24.96
C LEU A 257 -12.55 13.31 24.37
N PRO A 258 -12.67 13.97 23.19
CA PRO A 258 -13.98 14.22 22.58
C PRO A 258 -14.75 12.92 22.27
N THR A 259 -14.09 11.91 21.72
CA THR A 259 -14.68 10.60 21.42
C THR A 259 -15.13 9.89 22.70
N LEU A 260 -14.32 9.94 23.77
CA LEU A 260 -14.69 9.38 25.07
C LEU A 260 -15.91 10.08 25.68
N ARG A 261 -15.97 11.42 25.62
CA ARG A 261 -17.09 12.19 26.15
C ARG A 261 -18.39 11.91 25.39
N ALA A 262 -18.32 11.81 24.06
CA ALA A 262 -19.44 11.42 23.24
C ALA A 262 -19.92 10.00 23.58
N ALA A 263 -18.99 9.03 23.65
CA ALA A 263 -19.30 7.64 24.00
C ALA A 263 -19.99 7.50 25.36
N VAL A 264 -19.50 8.22 26.37
CA VAL A 264 -20.08 8.21 27.72
C VAL A 264 -21.46 8.85 27.75
N SER A 265 -21.71 9.85 26.90
CA SER A 265 -23.03 10.49 26.77
C SER A 265 -24.06 9.56 26.10
N GLU A 266 -23.60 8.62 25.26
CA GLU A 266 -24.42 7.60 24.59
C GLU A 266 -24.66 6.34 25.46
N LEU A 267 -23.97 6.19 26.59
CA LEU A 267 -24.13 5.03 27.47
C LEU A 267 -25.52 5.01 28.13
N ASP A 268 -26.32 4.02 27.75
CA ASP A 268 -27.68 3.76 28.25
C ASP A 268 -27.71 2.94 29.56
N VAL A 269 -26.55 2.65 30.16
CA VAL A 269 -26.41 1.76 31.32
C VAL A 269 -25.94 2.47 32.60
N GLY A 270 -26.39 1.94 33.74
CA GLY A 270 -25.91 2.30 35.08
C GLY A 270 -24.59 1.61 35.46
N GLY A 271 -24.16 1.77 36.72
CA GLY A 271 -23.14 0.89 37.32
C GLY A 271 -21.72 1.09 36.82
N PHE A 272 -21.36 2.30 36.37
CA PHE A 272 -19.99 2.67 36.01
C PHE A 272 -19.56 3.99 36.66
N ALA A 273 -18.25 4.18 36.77
CA ALA A 273 -17.60 5.44 37.11
C ALA A 273 -16.40 5.65 36.17
N LEU A 274 -16.18 6.87 35.70
CA LEU A 274 -15.07 7.27 34.84
C LEU A 274 -14.22 8.32 35.55
N GLN A 275 -12.93 8.03 35.71
CA GLN A 275 -11.95 8.95 36.26
C GLN A 275 -11.04 9.49 35.15
N LEU A 276 -11.04 10.82 34.99
CA LEU A 276 -10.23 11.54 34.01
C LEU A 276 -9.02 12.16 34.71
N PHE A 277 -7.86 11.53 34.60
CA PHE A 277 -6.63 12.01 35.24
C PHE A 277 -5.92 13.05 34.36
N GLY A 278 -5.51 14.18 34.93
CA GLY A 278 -4.82 15.24 34.21
C GLY A 278 -5.69 15.99 33.19
N VAL A 279 -7.02 15.90 33.33
CA VAL A 279 -7.99 16.63 32.50
C VAL A 279 -8.64 17.70 33.37
N PRO A 280 -8.52 19.00 33.06
CA PRO A 280 -9.20 20.05 33.82
C PRO A 280 -10.72 19.85 33.87
N PRO A 281 -11.40 20.20 34.97
CA PRO A 281 -12.87 20.09 35.07
C PRO A 281 -13.62 20.81 33.93
N ALA A 282 -13.07 21.90 33.41
CA ALA A 282 -13.65 22.65 32.29
C ALA A 282 -13.70 21.83 30.98
N ASP A 283 -12.77 20.91 30.77
CA ASP A 283 -12.66 20.06 29.58
C ASP A 283 -13.40 18.72 29.74
N ALA A 284 -13.68 18.34 31.00
CA ALA A 284 -14.36 17.12 31.42
C ALA A 284 -15.89 17.21 31.37
N ARG A 285 -16.48 18.24 30.74
CA ARG A 285 -17.93 18.49 30.76
C ARG A 285 -18.73 17.31 30.19
N VAL A 286 -19.69 16.83 30.96
CA VAL A 286 -20.68 15.81 30.55
C VAL A 286 -22.09 16.30 30.88
N PRO A 287 -23.15 15.69 30.30
CA PRO A 287 -24.53 15.97 30.72
C PRO A 287 -24.70 15.86 32.24
N LEU A 288 -25.55 16.70 32.84
CA LEU A 288 -25.74 16.79 34.30
C LEU A 288 -26.10 15.44 34.94
N ALA A 289 -26.85 14.58 34.23
CA ALA A 289 -27.21 13.24 34.67
C ALA A 289 -26.01 12.30 34.89
N LEU A 290 -24.82 12.65 34.39
CA LEU A 290 -23.58 11.87 34.51
C LEU A 290 -22.55 12.51 35.45
N PHE A 291 -22.89 13.64 36.10
CA PHE A 291 -21.95 14.40 36.94
C PHE A 291 -21.36 13.55 38.08
N ASP A 292 -22.18 12.74 38.74
CA ASP A 292 -21.73 11.86 39.83
C ASP A 292 -20.92 10.64 39.35
N ARG A 293 -20.86 10.42 38.02
CA ARG A 293 -20.20 9.26 37.40
C ARG A 293 -18.91 9.62 36.69
N VAL A 294 -18.68 10.87 36.34
CA VAL A 294 -17.48 11.31 35.60
C VAL A 294 -16.76 12.36 36.43
N THR A 295 -15.59 11.97 36.96
CA THR A 295 -14.81 12.84 37.85
C THR A 295 -13.46 13.17 37.23
N SER A 296 -13.10 14.45 37.27
CA SER A 296 -11.74 14.91 36.96
C SER A 296 -10.84 14.75 38.18
N ALA A 297 -9.61 14.29 37.95
CA ALA A 297 -8.54 14.21 38.94
C ALA A 297 -7.29 14.92 38.39
N PRO A 298 -6.43 15.49 39.27
CA PRO A 298 -5.17 16.08 38.84
C PRO A 298 -4.25 15.04 38.18
N ALA A 299 -3.24 15.52 37.46
CA ALA A 299 -2.15 14.67 37.02
C ALA A 299 -1.43 14.05 38.24
N PHE A 300 -0.90 12.85 38.09
CA PHE A 300 -0.21 12.13 39.15
C PHE A 300 1.26 11.91 38.80
N ALA A 301 2.11 11.83 39.84
CA ALA A 301 3.53 11.53 39.66
C ALA A 301 3.74 10.08 39.22
N PRO A 302 4.81 9.76 38.45
CA PRO A 302 5.07 8.40 37.97
C PRO A 302 5.06 7.32 39.07
N VAL A 303 5.53 7.66 40.28
CA VAL A 303 5.54 6.75 41.44
C VAL A 303 4.15 6.30 41.89
N ALA A 304 3.11 7.10 41.64
CA ALA A 304 1.73 6.81 42.01
C ALA A 304 0.99 5.93 40.98
N LEU A 305 1.59 5.67 39.81
CA LEU A 305 0.95 4.95 38.70
C LEU A 305 0.42 3.57 39.12
N GLY A 306 1.19 2.82 39.92
CA GLY A 306 0.79 1.50 40.40
C GLY A 306 -0.51 1.53 41.23
N ASP A 307 -0.62 2.50 42.15
CA ASP A 307 -1.81 2.66 42.99
C ASP A 307 -3.02 3.15 42.18
N VAL A 308 -2.79 4.05 41.22
CA VAL A 308 -3.82 4.52 40.30
C VAL A 308 -4.38 3.36 39.49
N LEU A 309 -3.53 2.57 38.83
CA LEU A 309 -3.95 1.40 38.05
C LEU A 309 -4.64 0.35 38.92
N ALA A 310 -4.15 0.10 40.14
CA ALA A 310 -4.78 -0.82 41.09
C ALA A 310 -6.22 -0.42 41.48
N GLY A 311 -6.58 0.85 41.30
CA GLY A 311 -7.91 1.41 41.53
C GLY A 311 -8.88 1.26 40.35
N LEU A 312 -8.42 0.83 39.17
CA LEU A 312 -9.23 0.75 37.95
C LEU A 312 -9.64 -0.69 37.63
N ASP A 313 -10.80 -0.83 36.99
CA ASP A 313 -11.24 -2.11 36.41
C ASP A 313 -10.92 -2.19 34.91
N CYS A 314 -10.78 -1.04 34.24
CA CYS A 314 -10.35 -0.94 32.85
C CYS A 314 -9.74 0.45 32.55
N LEU A 315 -8.66 0.48 31.77
CA LEU A 315 -8.13 1.72 31.20
C LEU A 315 -8.72 1.96 29.81
N VAL A 316 -9.14 3.18 29.51
CA VAL A 316 -9.62 3.60 28.19
C VAL A 316 -8.56 4.47 27.52
N VAL A 317 -8.10 4.05 26.34
CA VAL A 317 -7.10 4.71 25.49
C VAL A 317 -7.73 5.04 24.14
N PRO A 318 -8.49 6.14 24.03
CA PRO A 318 -9.29 6.46 22.84
C PRO A 318 -8.53 7.27 21.79
N SER A 319 -7.20 7.15 21.73
CA SER A 319 -6.31 7.98 20.93
C SER A 319 -6.75 8.10 19.46
N LEU A 320 -6.79 9.33 18.94
CA LEU A 320 -6.90 9.61 17.51
C LEU A 320 -5.53 9.64 16.84
N MET A 321 -4.52 10.13 17.58
CA MET A 321 -3.14 10.08 17.12
C MET A 321 -2.69 8.64 16.89
N ARG A 322 -1.92 8.43 15.84
CA ARG A 322 -1.23 7.14 15.68
C ARG A 322 -0.15 7.04 16.74
N GLU A 323 -0.34 6.13 17.68
CA GLU A 323 0.62 5.93 18.74
C GLU A 323 1.78 5.06 18.26
N SER A 324 3.01 5.47 18.56
CA SER A 324 4.23 4.72 18.24
C SER A 324 4.38 3.48 19.12
N TYR A 325 3.89 3.53 20.35
CA TYR A 325 4.01 2.43 21.31
C TYR A 325 2.86 2.44 22.32
N SER A 326 2.72 3.51 23.11
CA SER A 326 1.88 3.61 24.32
C SER A 326 2.46 2.84 25.51
N LEU A 327 3.18 3.57 26.37
CA LEU A 327 3.70 3.04 27.65
C LEU A 327 2.56 2.68 28.60
N VAL A 328 1.58 3.57 28.74
CA VAL A 328 0.45 3.40 29.66
C VAL A 328 -0.36 2.13 29.37
N THR A 329 -0.55 1.80 28.08
CA THR A 329 -1.25 0.56 27.68
C THR A 329 -0.50 -0.67 28.22
N ARG A 330 0.82 -0.67 28.13
CA ARG A 330 1.68 -1.76 28.61
C ARG A 330 1.80 -1.78 30.12
N GLU A 331 1.87 -0.63 30.76
CA GLU A 331 1.87 -0.49 32.22
C GLU A 331 0.55 -1.00 32.82
N ALA A 332 -0.59 -0.70 32.19
CA ALA A 332 -1.90 -1.22 32.57
C ALA A 332 -1.98 -2.74 32.44
N LEU A 333 -1.59 -3.29 31.28
CA LEU A 333 -1.58 -4.73 31.06
C LEU A 333 -0.65 -5.45 32.05
N ALA A 334 0.55 -4.92 32.29
CA ALA A 334 1.49 -5.43 33.28
C ALA A 334 0.91 -5.41 34.71
N ALA A 335 0.06 -4.43 35.03
CA ALA A 335 -0.66 -4.34 36.30
C ALA A 335 -1.91 -5.26 36.37
N GLY A 336 -2.23 -6.00 35.30
CA GLY A 336 -3.42 -6.84 35.22
C GLY A 336 -4.72 -6.08 34.95
N VAL A 337 -4.62 -4.82 34.49
CA VAL A 337 -5.75 -3.97 34.13
C VAL A 337 -6.00 -4.09 32.61
N PRO A 338 -7.17 -4.59 32.18
CA PRO A 338 -7.49 -4.67 30.76
C PRO A 338 -7.69 -3.28 30.16
N VAL A 339 -7.47 -3.16 28.84
CA VAL A 339 -7.50 -1.89 28.12
C VAL A 339 -8.58 -1.90 27.04
N ILE A 340 -9.39 -0.83 26.95
CA ILE A 340 -10.17 -0.50 25.75
C ILE A 340 -9.32 0.48 24.93
N ALA A 341 -8.88 0.09 23.74
CA ALA A 341 -8.01 0.92 22.88
C ALA A 341 -8.62 1.13 21.49
N SER A 342 -8.34 2.29 20.89
CA SER A 342 -8.63 2.52 19.47
C SER A 342 -7.64 1.72 18.58
N ASP A 343 -8.01 1.46 17.32
CA ASP A 343 -7.16 0.84 16.30
C ASP A 343 -6.10 1.81 15.72
N CYS A 344 -5.30 2.44 16.60
CA CYS A 344 -4.38 3.53 16.28
C CYS A 344 -2.88 3.15 16.23
N GLY A 345 -2.54 1.86 16.07
CA GLY A 345 -1.15 1.40 15.93
C GLY A 345 -0.54 0.78 17.19
N GLY A 346 0.37 1.47 17.87
CA GLY A 346 1.16 0.93 18.99
C GLY A 346 0.38 0.19 20.09
N PRO A 347 -0.77 0.73 20.59
CA PRO A 347 -1.68 0.03 21.49
C PRO A 347 -2.30 -1.23 20.88
N GLN A 348 -2.72 -1.17 19.62
CA GLN A 348 -3.36 -2.27 18.88
C GLN A 348 -2.41 -3.47 18.72
N GLU A 349 -1.09 -3.25 18.71
CA GLU A 349 -0.10 -4.33 18.63
C GLU A 349 -0.14 -5.27 19.87
N ILE A 350 -0.47 -4.74 21.06
CA ILE A 350 -0.49 -5.52 22.30
C ILE A 350 -1.89 -5.81 22.82
N VAL A 351 -2.89 -4.97 22.51
CA VAL A 351 -4.28 -5.18 22.90
C VAL A 351 -4.96 -6.12 21.91
N ARG A 352 -5.18 -7.36 22.33
CA ARG A 352 -5.89 -8.41 21.57
C ARG A 352 -7.36 -8.42 21.99
N HIS A 353 -8.24 -8.07 21.04
CA HIS A 353 -9.69 -7.97 21.26
C HIS A 353 -10.24 -9.26 21.91
N ARG A 354 -11.02 -9.09 23.00
CA ARG A 354 -11.63 -10.18 23.81
C ARG A 354 -10.63 -11.12 24.51
N VAL A 355 -9.34 -10.82 24.49
CA VAL A 355 -8.30 -11.61 25.18
C VAL A 355 -7.79 -10.87 26.40
N ASN A 356 -7.15 -9.72 26.21
CA ASN A 356 -6.57 -8.89 27.29
C ASN A 356 -7.13 -7.45 27.30
N GLY A 357 -8.00 -7.14 26.35
CA GLY A 357 -8.70 -5.87 26.25
C GLY A 357 -9.78 -5.91 25.16
N LEU A 358 -10.30 -4.74 24.82
CA LEU A 358 -11.21 -4.54 23.70
C LEU A 358 -10.63 -3.49 22.75
N VAL A 359 -10.99 -3.60 21.48
CA VAL A 359 -10.55 -2.70 20.42
C VAL A 359 -11.80 -2.09 19.79
N PHE A 360 -11.79 -0.79 19.57
CA PHE A 360 -12.86 -0.05 18.91
C PHE A 360 -12.31 0.77 17.72
N ALA A 361 -13.16 1.14 16.77
CA ALA A 361 -12.76 1.94 15.61
C ALA A 361 -12.36 3.35 16.03
N THR A 362 -11.20 3.82 15.57
CA THR A 362 -10.65 5.13 15.94
C THR A 362 -11.64 6.25 15.60
N GLY A 363 -11.94 7.10 16.58
CA GLY A 363 -12.90 8.22 16.45
C GLY A 363 -14.37 7.84 16.58
N ASP A 364 -14.71 6.56 16.67
CA ASP A 364 -16.09 6.07 16.74
C ASP A 364 -16.59 6.02 18.19
N ALA A 365 -17.37 7.03 18.57
CA ALA A 365 -17.95 7.14 19.91
C ALA A 365 -18.95 6.00 20.21
N GLY A 366 -19.77 5.62 19.23
CA GLY A 366 -20.78 4.56 19.40
C GLY A 366 -20.16 3.18 19.61
N ASP A 367 -19.09 2.86 18.88
CA ASP A 367 -18.34 1.61 19.10
C ASP A 367 -17.65 1.62 20.48
N LEU A 368 -17.05 2.74 20.88
CA LEU A 368 -16.48 2.88 22.22
C LEU A 368 -17.54 2.68 23.32
N ALA A 369 -18.71 3.31 23.18
CA ALA A 369 -19.83 3.14 24.10
C ALA A 369 -20.27 1.67 24.18
N ALA A 370 -20.36 0.99 23.03
CA ALA A 370 -20.68 -0.44 22.97
C ALA A 370 -19.65 -1.30 23.72
N GLN A 371 -18.35 -1.03 23.57
CA GLN A 371 -17.31 -1.77 24.31
C GLN A 371 -17.36 -1.51 25.82
N MET A 372 -17.58 -0.25 26.23
CA MET A 372 -17.75 0.11 27.64
C MET A 372 -18.98 -0.57 28.25
N ARG A 373 -20.13 -0.52 27.55
CA ARG A 373 -21.39 -1.18 27.93
C ARG A 373 -21.20 -2.68 28.15
N ARG A 374 -20.45 -3.36 27.27
CA ARG A 374 -20.13 -4.80 27.45
C ARG A 374 -19.39 -5.08 28.74
N LEU A 375 -18.39 -4.26 29.12
CA LEU A 375 -17.67 -4.47 30.38
C LEU A 375 -18.52 -4.20 31.63
N VAL A 376 -19.53 -3.33 31.51
CA VAL A 376 -20.52 -3.09 32.56
C VAL A 376 -21.45 -4.30 32.70
N LEU A 377 -22.02 -4.78 31.59
CA LEU A 377 -23.06 -5.82 31.58
C LEU A 377 -22.55 -7.26 31.64
N GLU A 378 -21.29 -7.52 31.26
CA GLU A 378 -20.71 -8.87 31.19
C GLU A 378 -19.55 -9.06 32.21
N PRO A 379 -19.83 -9.33 33.50
CA PRO A 379 -18.80 -9.54 34.52
C PRO A 379 -17.79 -10.64 34.16
N LEU A 380 -18.25 -11.74 33.55
CA LEU A 380 -17.37 -12.84 33.12
C LEU A 380 -16.39 -12.41 32.03
N LEU A 381 -16.80 -11.55 31.09
CA LEU A 381 -15.90 -10.97 30.11
C LEU A 381 -14.83 -10.14 30.80
N ARG A 382 -15.21 -9.25 31.72
CA ARG A 382 -14.28 -8.40 32.48
C ARG A 382 -13.24 -9.23 33.25
N LEU A 383 -13.67 -10.33 33.90
CA LEU A 383 -12.78 -11.25 34.59
C LEU A 383 -11.78 -11.93 33.65
N ARG A 384 -12.25 -12.40 32.49
CA ARG A 384 -11.41 -13.02 31.47
C ARG A 384 -10.38 -12.04 30.91
N LEU A 385 -10.79 -10.81 30.63
CA LEU A 385 -9.88 -9.77 30.12
C LEU A 385 -8.80 -9.40 31.15
N ALA A 386 -9.16 -9.27 32.42
CA ALA A 386 -8.19 -9.01 33.48
C ALA A 386 -7.17 -10.15 33.64
N ALA A 387 -7.62 -11.41 33.55
CA ALA A 387 -6.72 -12.56 33.54
C ALA A 387 -5.79 -12.56 32.30
N GLY A 388 -6.34 -12.22 31.12
CA GLY A 388 -5.55 -12.06 29.90
C GLY A 388 -4.55 -10.92 29.97
N ALA A 389 -4.92 -9.79 30.59
CA ALA A 389 -4.02 -8.67 30.85
C ALA A 389 -2.85 -9.10 31.72
N ALA A 390 -3.12 -9.74 32.87
CA ALA A 390 -2.08 -10.23 33.78
C ALA A 390 -1.17 -11.30 33.15
N ALA A 391 -1.68 -12.08 32.20
CA ALA A 391 -0.90 -13.07 31.45
C ALA A 391 -0.17 -12.49 30.23
N THR A 392 -0.36 -11.20 29.90
CA THR A 392 0.25 -10.57 28.72
C THR A 392 1.73 -10.31 29.00
N PRO A 393 2.66 -10.88 28.20
CA PRO A 393 4.07 -10.56 28.35
C PRO A 393 4.32 -9.12 27.91
N VAL A 394 4.91 -8.32 28.81
CA VAL A 394 5.27 -6.93 28.54
C VAL A 394 6.79 -6.76 28.64
N PRO A 395 7.44 -6.08 27.67
CA PRO A 395 8.87 -5.81 27.73
C PRO A 395 9.24 -5.04 29.00
N THR A 396 10.28 -5.51 29.69
CA THR A 396 10.81 -4.88 30.90
C THR A 396 11.94 -3.91 30.55
N LEU A 397 12.23 -2.96 31.44
CA LEU A 397 13.43 -2.11 31.29
C LEU A 397 14.71 -2.96 31.16
N ALA A 398 14.83 -4.04 31.93
CA ALA A 398 16.00 -4.92 31.85
C ALA A 398 16.16 -5.57 30.46
N SER A 399 15.08 -6.04 29.85
CA SER A 399 15.14 -6.60 28.49
C SER A 399 15.45 -5.55 27.42
N GLN A 400 14.97 -4.32 27.58
CA GLN A 400 15.31 -3.22 26.67
C GLN A 400 16.81 -2.90 26.76
N LEU A 401 17.35 -2.81 27.97
CA LEU A 401 18.77 -2.54 28.18
C LEU A 401 19.66 -3.65 27.62
N ASP A 402 19.28 -4.92 27.77
CA ASP A 402 20.02 -6.05 27.19
C ASP A 402 20.10 -5.93 25.64
N GLN A 403 19.01 -5.49 25.00
CA GLN A 403 18.99 -5.24 23.55
C GLN A 403 19.83 -4.02 23.16
N LEU A 404 19.75 -2.92 23.93
CA LEU A 404 20.56 -1.72 23.65
C LEU A 404 22.06 -1.99 23.79
N GLU A 405 22.49 -2.76 24.79
CA GLU A 405 23.88 -3.19 24.93
C GLU A 405 24.37 -3.98 23.71
N HIS A 406 23.52 -4.86 23.17
CA HIS A 406 23.82 -5.59 21.94
C HIS A 406 23.98 -4.63 20.75
N VAL A 407 23.02 -3.73 20.54
CA VAL A 407 23.06 -2.71 19.47
C VAL A 407 24.31 -1.85 19.59
N TYR A 408 24.63 -1.33 20.78
CA TYR A 408 25.82 -0.52 21.01
C TYR A 408 27.10 -1.29 20.73
N GLY A 409 27.18 -2.55 21.15
CA GLY A 409 28.33 -3.41 20.87
C GLY A 409 28.49 -3.71 19.37
N GLU A 410 27.41 -3.84 18.60
CA GLU A 410 27.47 -4.03 17.15
C GLU A 410 27.92 -2.77 16.41
N VAL A 411 27.31 -1.61 16.70
CA VAL A 411 27.64 -0.37 15.99
C VAL A 411 29.04 0.13 16.35
N HIS A 412 29.48 -0.07 17.59
CA HIS A 412 30.82 0.31 18.03
C HIS A 412 31.89 -0.55 17.34
N ARG A 413 31.75 -1.88 17.33
CA ARG A 413 32.68 -2.78 16.63
C ARG A 413 32.74 -2.51 15.13
N SER A 414 31.58 -2.31 14.50
CA SER A 414 31.51 -2.01 13.07
C SER A 414 32.22 -0.70 12.72
N ALA A 415 32.23 0.28 13.63
CA ALA A 415 32.95 1.54 13.45
C ALA A 415 34.47 1.39 13.69
N THR A 416 34.90 0.56 14.65
CA THR A 416 36.34 0.32 14.92
C THR A 416 37.00 -0.54 13.85
N ASP A 417 36.24 -1.45 13.23
CA ASP A 417 36.74 -2.36 12.19
C ASP A 417 36.70 -1.75 10.78
N ALA A 418 36.09 -0.58 10.61
CA ALA A 418 36.06 0.15 9.35
C ALA A 418 37.42 0.83 9.08
N PRO A 419 38.00 0.70 7.87
CA PRO A 419 39.25 1.39 7.53
C PRO A 419 39.07 2.90 7.66
N ALA A 420 39.99 3.57 8.35
CA ALA A 420 39.94 5.01 8.60
C ALA A 420 39.80 5.78 7.26
N PRO A 421 38.89 6.76 7.16
CA PRO A 421 38.81 7.60 5.97
C PRO A 421 40.12 8.38 5.80
N PRO A 422 40.58 8.60 4.55
CA PRO A 422 41.83 9.32 4.30
C PRO A 422 41.70 10.75 4.81
N ILE A 423 42.55 11.10 5.77
CA ILE A 423 42.70 12.47 6.27
C ILE A 423 43.35 13.28 5.15
N ALA A 424 42.62 14.22 4.55
CA ALA A 424 43.20 15.22 3.66
C ALA A 424 44.08 16.16 4.49
N ALA A 425 45.40 16.03 4.34
CA ALA A 425 46.38 16.90 4.97
C ALA A 425 46.73 18.10 4.07
N GLY A 426 46.72 19.31 4.65
CA GLY A 426 47.36 20.54 4.15
C GLY A 426 46.48 21.40 3.23
N GLY A 427 46.39 22.72 3.36
CA GLY A 427 47.05 23.69 4.23
C GLY A 427 46.42 25.07 4.00
N ALA A 428 46.49 25.94 5.00
CA ALA A 428 45.96 27.29 4.93
C ALA A 428 46.86 28.22 4.10
N THR A 429 46.28 28.94 3.14
CA THR A 429 46.72 30.29 2.75
C THR A 429 45.52 31.10 2.31
N ALA A 430 45.33 32.27 2.92
CA ALA A 430 44.31 33.24 2.57
C ALA A 430 44.70 34.03 1.31
N SER A 431 43.76 34.23 0.38
CA SER A 431 43.64 35.50 -0.36
C SER A 431 42.26 35.67 -0.97
N SER A 432 41.85 36.92 -1.06
CA SER A 432 40.56 37.48 -1.45
C SER A 432 40.17 37.32 -2.92
N SER A 433 38.85 37.27 -3.14
CA SER A 433 38.06 38.06 -4.12
C SER A 433 37.18 37.29 -5.11
N THR A 434 35.88 37.60 -5.00
CA THR A 434 34.86 37.82 -6.04
C THR A 434 34.33 36.70 -6.96
N ARG A 435 32.98 36.67 -6.94
CA ARG A 435 31.98 36.25 -7.93
C ARG A 435 31.59 34.77 -8.00
N ALA A 436 30.36 34.57 -7.52
CA ALA A 436 29.53 33.39 -7.68
C ALA A 436 29.17 33.15 -9.16
N ALA A 437 29.35 31.92 -9.60
CA ALA A 437 28.62 31.32 -10.70
C ALA A 437 28.31 29.86 -10.32
N ALA A 438 27.04 29.50 -10.37
CA ALA A 438 26.53 28.17 -10.12
C ALA A 438 26.88 27.24 -11.29
N SER A 439 27.27 26.00 -11.00
CA SER A 439 27.33 24.90 -11.97
C SER A 439 26.98 23.57 -11.30
N PRO A 440 26.36 22.60 -12.01
CA PRO A 440 25.54 21.56 -11.40
C PRO A 440 26.28 20.24 -11.13
N LEU A 441 25.82 19.55 -10.07
CA LEU A 441 25.71 18.10 -9.89
C LEU A 441 26.88 17.22 -10.42
N ALA A 442 27.79 16.87 -9.51
CA ALA A 442 28.60 15.67 -9.60
C ALA A 442 28.10 14.62 -8.59
N SER A 443 27.95 13.39 -9.07
CA SER A 443 27.49 12.19 -8.35
C SER A 443 28.22 11.95 -7.03
N PRO A 444 27.53 11.49 -5.97
CA PRO A 444 28.20 11.09 -4.75
C PRO A 444 28.93 9.76 -4.94
N ALA A 445 30.19 9.76 -4.54
CA ALA A 445 31.09 8.63 -4.50
C ALA A 445 30.60 7.53 -3.54
N THR A 446 30.97 6.31 -3.93
CA THR A 446 30.78 5.00 -3.29
C THR A 446 31.18 4.94 -1.81
N ALA A 447 30.29 4.35 -1.00
CA ALA A 447 30.56 3.92 0.37
C ALA A 447 31.47 2.67 0.41
N PRO A 448 32.36 2.52 1.43
CA PRO A 448 33.21 1.35 1.57
C PRO A 448 32.46 0.17 2.22
N ALA A 449 32.78 -1.04 1.75
CA ALA A 449 32.26 -2.31 2.23
C ALA A 449 32.96 -2.79 3.51
N SER A 450 32.26 -3.59 4.33
CA SER A 450 32.81 -4.36 5.45
C SER A 450 32.42 -5.86 5.35
N PRO A 451 33.22 -6.83 5.87
CA PRO A 451 33.30 -8.17 5.32
C PRO A 451 32.61 -9.30 6.13
N ARG A 452 32.23 -10.33 5.35
CA ARG A 452 32.18 -11.80 5.60
C ARG A 452 31.03 -12.39 6.45
N ALA A 453 30.01 -12.82 5.72
CA ALA A 453 29.47 -14.18 5.84
C ALA A 453 29.89 -15.00 4.59
N SER A 454 30.51 -16.15 4.86
CA SER A 454 30.84 -17.31 4.00
C SER A 454 30.79 -17.20 2.46
N ASN A 455 31.93 -17.50 1.84
CA ASN A 455 32.18 -17.65 0.39
C ASN A 455 31.00 -18.16 -0.45
N VAL A 456 30.34 -17.23 -1.15
CA VAL A 456 29.67 -17.47 -2.42
C VAL A 456 30.27 -16.45 -3.40
N ALA A 457 30.74 -16.90 -4.56
CA ALA A 457 31.48 -16.09 -5.53
C ALA A 457 30.77 -14.76 -5.84
N ALA A 458 31.51 -13.65 -5.82
CA ALA A 458 31.01 -12.30 -6.04
C ALA A 458 30.37 -12.14 -7.43
N GLY A 459 29.05 -12.20 -7.52
CA GLY A 459 28.28 -11.82 -8.70
C GLY A 459 28.31 -10.30 -8.92
N THR A 460 28.36 -9.86 -10.18
CA THR A 460 28.35 -8.44 -10.58
C THR A 460 27.10 -7.69 -10.07
N GLN A 461 27.17 -6.38 -9.85
CA GLN A 461 25.99 -5.60 -9.43
C GLN A 461 24.93 -5.57 -10.55
N LEU A 462 23.64 -5.74 -10.22
CA LEU A 462 22.53 -5.59 -11.17
C LEU A 462 22.30 -4.08 -11.39
N ARG A 463 22.52 -3.57 -12.60
CA ARG A 463 22.46 -2.14 -12.92
C ARG A 463 21.31 -1.78 -13.84
N HIS A 464 20.95 -2.65 -14.78
CA HIS A 464 19.89 -2.37 -15.76
C HIS A 464 18.99 -3.59 -16.03
N VAL A 465 17.68 -3.43 -15.83
CA VAL A 465 16.66 -4.45 -16.13
C VAL A 465 15.73 -3.96 -17.24
N LEU A 466 15.63 -4.71 -18.33
CA LEU A 466 14.72 -4.42 -19.43
C LEU A 466 13.42 -5.19 -19.28
N PHE A 467 12.28 -4.53 -19.39
CA PHE A 467 10.97 -5.16 -19.48
C PHE A 467 10.49 -5.19 -20.94
N VAL A 468 10.06 -6.34 -21.42
CA VAL A 468 9.42 -6.51 -22.73
C VAL A 468 8.00 -6.96 -22.51
N THR A 469 7.04 -6.15 -22.92
CA THR A 469 5.62 -6.40 -22.65
C THR A 469 4.88 -6.85 -23.90
N GLY A 470 4.00 -7.84 -23.76
CA GLY A 470 3.10 -8.30 -24.83
C GLY A 470 1.67 -7.81 -24.71
N ILE A 471 1.34 -7.11 -23.63
CA ILE A 471 0.02 -6.51 -23.39
C ILE A 471 0.17 -5.13 -22.73
N ASP A 472 -0.85 -4.29 -22.89
CA ASP A 472 -0.99 -3.02 -22.18
C ASP A 472 -2.14 -3.08 -21.15
N GLY A 473 -2.34 -2.01 -20.37
CA GLY A 473 -3.47 -1.86 -19.45
C GLY A 473 -3.20 -2.23 -17.99
N ALA A 474 -4.25 -2.61 -17.25
CA ALA A 474 -4.18 -2.82 -15.80
C ALA A 474 -3.10 -3.84 -15.34
N PRO A 475 -2.86 -4.97 -16.04
CA PRO A 475 -1.82 -5.92 -15.64
C PRO A 475 -0.37 -5.39 -15.82
N TYR A 476 -0.13 -4.55 -16.84
CA TYR A 476 1.18 -3.91 -17.09
C TYR A 476 1.63 -3.08 -15.88
N ARG A 477 0.70 -2.35 -15.26
CA ARG A 477 0.95 -1.54 -14.05
C ARG A 477 1.57 -2.36 -12.92
N TYR A 478 1.01 -3.52 -12.60
CA TYR A 478 1.48 -4.38 -11.51
C TYR A 478 2.79 -5.11 -11.82
N ARG A 479 2.95 -5.58 -13.06
CA ARG A 479 4.07 -6.47 -13.45
C ARG A 479 5.21 -5.79 -14.18
N VAL A 480 5.03 -4.53 -14.57
CA VAL A 480 6.07 -3.72 -15.18
C VAL A 480 6.21 -2.41 -14.41
N GLY A 481 5.16 -1.58 -14.35
CA GLY A 481 5.22 -0.25 -13.73
C GLY A 481 5.73 -0.26 -12.29
N HIS A 482 5.10 -1.03 -11.42
CA HIS A 482 5.46 -1.09 -10.00
C HIS A 482 6.77 -1.82 -9.73
N LEU A 483 7.16 -2.79 -10.57
CA LEU A 483 8.47 -3.42 -10.48
C LEU A 483 9.58 -2.42 -10.85
N ARG A 484 9.39 -1.63 -11.92
CA ARG A 484 10.31 -0.55 -12.30
C ARG A 484 10.42 0.52 -11.22
N GLU A 485 9.31 0.87 -10.58
CA GLU A 485 9.31 1.78 -9.43
C GLU A 485 10.18 1.24 -8.28
N GLN A 486 10.03 -0.03 -7.93
CA GLN A 486 10.84 -0.71 -6.91
C GLN A 486 12.33 -0.73 -7.26
N LEU A 487 12.67 -1.02 -8.51
CA LEU A 487 14.06 -1.01 -9.00
C LEU A 487 14.70 0.37 -8.89
N ARG A 488 13.95 1.42 -9.27
CA ARG A 488 14.39 2.81 -9.15
C ARG A 488 14.69 3.20 -7.70
N LEU A 489 13.92 2.71 -6.72
CA LEU A 489 14.18 2.94 -5.29
C LEU A 489 15.51 2.34 -4.79
N ARG A 490 16.16 1.47 -5.58
CA ARG A 490 17.48 0.88 -5.31
C ARG A 490 18.53 1.25 -6.34
N GLY A 491 18.28 2.30 -7.13
CA GLY A 491 19.22 2.80 -8.12
C GLY A 491 19.46 1.85 -9.30
N VAL A 492 18.57 0.88 -9.52
CA VAL A 492 18.63 -0.01 -10.68
C VAL A 492 17.83 0.65 -11.81
N ALA A 493 18.51 0.94 -12.93
CA ALA A 493 17.86 1.48 -14.12
C ALA A 493 16.89 0.44 -14.72
N SER A 494 15.81 0.92 -15.35
CA SER A 494 14.91 0.04 -16.06
C SER A 494 14.11 0.72 -17.17
N ASP A 495 14.01 0.03 -18.30
CA ASP A 495 13.24 0.42 -19.47
C ASP A 495 12.11 -0.57 -19.75
N ALA A 496 11.08 -0.13 -20.47
CA ALA A 496 10.01 -1.01 -20.94
C ALA A 496 9.72 -0.76 -22.41
N TYR A 497 9.64 -1.85 -23.18
CA TYR A 497 9.35 -1.84 -24.60
C TYR A 497 8.20 -2.81 -24.90
N TYR A 498 7.36 -2.44 -25.86
CA TYR A 498 6.40 -3.40 -26.42
C TYR A 498 7.14 -4.41 -27.29
N PHE A 499 6.71 -5.67 -27.32
CA PHE A 499 7.48 -6.75 -27.95
C PHE A 499 7.70 -6.60 -29.46
N THR A 500 6.93 -5.75 -30.14
CA THR A 500 7.07 -5.44 -31.57
C THR A 500 7.90 -4.20 -31.85
N ASP A 501 8.48 -3.55 -30.82
CA ASP A 501 9.30 -2.36 -31.01
C ASP A 501 10.61 -2.70 -31.75
N SER A 502 10.93 -1.92 -32.79
CA SER A 502 12.11 -2.14 -33.63
C SER A 502 13.43 -1.82 -32.91
N ALA A 503 13.40 -0.99 -31.87
CA ALA A 503 14.56 -0.67 -31.04
C ALA A 503 14.90 -1.76 -30.01
N LEU A 504 14.01 -2.75 -29.83
CA LEU A 504 14.13 -3.80 -28.82
C LEU A 504 15.48 -4.56 -28.87
N PRO A 505 16.04 -4.98 -30.02
CA PRO A 505 17.31 -5.69 -30.06
C PRO A 505 18.48 -4.91 -29.47
N ALA A 506 18.51 -3.59 -29.68
CA ALA A 506 19.54 -2.71 -29.12
C ALA A 506 19.39 -2.57 -27.60
N ALA A 507 18.15 -2.41 -27.12
CA ALA A 507 17.84 -2.35 -25.69
C ALA A 507 18.23 -3.65 -24.97
N VAL A 508 17.95 -4.81 -25.58
CA VAL A 508 18.33 -6.14 -25.07
C VAL A 508 19.85 -6.24 -24.89
N ALA A 509 20.64 -5.73 -25.83
CA ALA A 509 22.10 -5.77 -25.75
C ALA A 509 22.66 -4.95 -24.57
N ALA A 510 21.98 -3.86 -24.20
CA ALA A 510 22.36 -2.94 -23.14
C ALA A 510 21.88 -3.35 -21.73
N ALA A 511 21.01 -4.35 -21.62
CA ALA A 511 20.44 -4.80 -20.35
C ALA A 511 21.32 -5.86 -19.65
N ASP A 512 21.28 -5.92 -18.32
CA ASP A 512 21.88 -7.01 -17.55
C ASP A 512 20.96 -8.24 -17.49
N LEU A 513 19.64 -8.01 -17.55
CA LEU A 513 18.58 -9.02 -17.49
C LEU A 513 17.34 -8.51 -18.23
N VAL A 514 16.62 -9.41 -18.91
CA VAL A 514 15.38 -9.09 -19.63
C VAL A 514 14.20 -9.83 -19.04
N VAL A 515 13.17 -9.11 -18.59
CA VAL A 515 11.89 -9.64 -18.13
C VAL A 515 10.89 -9.61 -19.27
N VAL A 516 10.41 -10.78 -19.68
CA VAL A 516 9.48 -10.99 -20.80
C VAL A 516 8.08 -11.21 -20.24
N TYR A 517 7.28 -10.13 -20.19
CA TYR A 517 5.97 -10.12 -19.57
C TYR A 517 4.85 -10.38 -20.58
N ARG A 518 4.18 -11.54 -20.46
CA ARG A 518 3.07 -11.99 -21.34
C ARG A 518 3.33 -11.71 -22.84
N VAL A 519 4.50 -12.08 -23.34
CA VAL A 519 4.85 -11.95 -24.77
C VAL A 519 4.52 -13.24 -25.52
N PRO A 520 3.64 -13.22 -26.53
CA PRO A 520 3.34 -14.41 -27.32
C PRO A 520 4.50 -14.71 -28.28
N MET A 521 4.82 -15.99 -28.47
CA MET A 521 5.81 -16.41 -29.45
C MET A 521 5.38 -16.03 -30.88
N THR A 522 6.30 -15.41 -31.60
CA THR A 522 6.20 -15.05 -33.03
C THR A 522 7.60 -15.19 -33.65
N ASP A 523 7.72 -15.19 -34.97
CA ASP A 523 9.04 -15.26 -35.63
C ASP A 523 9.95 -14.09 -35.22
N TRP A 524 9.37 -12.90 -35.04
CA TRP A 524 10.10 -11.74 -34.53
C TRP A 524 10.60 -11.97 -33.11
N VAL A 525 9.75 -12.50 -32.23
CA VAL A 525 10.10 -12.81 -30.84
C VAL A 525 11.19 -13.87 -30.76
N ALA A 526 11.07 -14.94 -31.55
CA ALA A 526 12.08 -15.98 -31.65
C ALA A 526 13.46 -15.41 -32.04
N ARG A 527 13.51 -14.49 -33.02
CA ARG A 527 14.76 -13.86 -33.47
C ARG A 527 15.46 -13.07 -32.36
N TRP A 528 14.76 -12.18 -31.66
CA TRP A 528 15.43 -11.37 -30.65
C TRP A 528 15.71 -12.16 -29.36
N LEU A 529 14.91 -13.18 -29.01
CA LEU A 529 15.24 -14.10 -27.91
C LEU A 529 16.52 -14.90 -28.23
N ALA A 530 16.70 -15.35 -29.48
CA ALA A 530 17.93 -15.99 -29.92
C ALA A 530 19.14 -15.03 -29.86
N ALA A 531 18.96 -13.77 -30.26
CA ALA A 531 19.99 -12.74 -30.13
C ALA A 531 20.35 -12.46 -28.66
N ALA A 532 19.35 -12.37 -27.77
CA ALA A 532 19.55 -12.21 -26.33
C ALA A 532 20.38 -13.37 -25.75
N ARG A 533 20.07 -14.61 -26.17
CA ARG A 533 20.85 -15.81 -25.81
C ARG A 533 22.28 -15.76 -26.31
N ALA A 534 22.51 -15.36 -27.56
CA ALA A 534 23.84 -15.21 -28.13
C ALA A 534 24.68 -14.19 -27.34
N LEU A 535 24.05 -13.11 -26.87
CA LEU A 535 24.64 -12.10 -25.98
C LEU A 535 24.73 -12.53 -24.51
N ARG A 536 24.36 -13.76 -24.18
CA ARG A 536 24.31 -14.33 -22.83
C ARG A 536 23.46 -13.50 -21.85
N ARG A 537 22.43 -12.81 -22.33
CA ARG A 537 21.47 -12.09 -21.49
C ARG A 537 20.47 -13.06 -20.87
N PRO A 538 20.29 -13.06 -19.53
CA PRO A 538 19.25 -13.84 -18.87
C PRO A 538 17.87 -13.36 -19.27
N LEU A 539 17.00 -14.33 -19.58
CA LEU A 539 15.62 -14.15 -20.00
C LEU A 539 14.70 -14.68 -18.90
N VAL A 540 13.85 -13.83 -18.35
CA VAL A 540 12.91 -14.18 -17.28
C VAL A 540 11.49 -13.98 -17.77
N PHE A 541 10.70 -15.05 -17.93
CA PHE A 541 9.29 -14.92 -18.28
C PHE A 541 8.47 -14.46 -17.07
N SER A 542 7.48 -13.59 -17.26
CA SER A 542 6.61 -13.09 -16.20
C SER A 542 5.16 -13.09 -16.65
N CYS A 543 4.26 -13.48 -15.76
CA CYS A 543 2.81 -13.32 -15.93
C CYS A 543 2.10 -13.36 -14.57
N ASP A 544 0.84 -12.95 -14.56
CA ASP A 544 -0.01 -12.77 -13.38
C ASP A 544 -1.29 -13.62 -13.41
N ASP A 545 -1.60 -14.24 -14.55
CA ASP A 545 -2.66 -15.25 -14.72
C ASP A 545 -2.06 -16.53 -15.30
N LEU A 546 -2.72 -17.67 -15.08
CA LEU A 546 -2.30 -18.96 -15.63
C LEU A 546 -2.68 -19.07 -17.12
N VAL A 547 -1.94 -18.33 -17.96
CA VAL A 547 -2.20 -18.18 -19.42
C VAL A 547 -1.18 -18.93 -20.29
N PHE A 548 -0.49 -19.94 -19.75
CA PHE A 548 0.48 -20.76 -20.49
C PHE A 548 0.29 -22.27 -20.28
N GLU A 549 -0.80 -22.66 -19.62
CA GLU A 549 -1.15 -24.04 -19.31
C GLU A 549 -2.55 -24.35 -19.83
N PRO A 550 -2.74 -24.70 -21.13
CA PRO A 550 -4.05 -24.87 -21.76
C PRO A 550 -5.02 -25.77 -20.99
N ALA A 551 -4.51 -26.81 -20.33
CA ALA A 551 -5.30 -27.77 -19.58
C ALA A 551 -5.85 -27.23 -18.25
N ALA A 552 -5.23 -26.18 -17.69
CA ALA A 552 -5.65 -25.61 -16.41
C ALA A 552 -6.79 -24.59 -16.55
N ILE A 553 -7.15 -24.21 -17.77
CA ILE A 553 -8.17 -23.19 -18.01
C ILE A 553 -9.57 -23.81 -17.94
N PRO A 554 -10.49 -23.23 -17.15
CA PRO A 554 -11.85 -23.77 -17.00
C PRO A 554 -12.56 -23.85 -18.36
N GLN A 555 -12.93 -25.06 -18.77
CA GLN A 555 -13.55 -25.29 -20.09
C GLN A 555 -14.98 -24.72 -20.15
N ASP A 556 -15.67 -24.68 -19.02
CA ASP A 556 -16.97 -24.02 -18.83
C ASP A 556 -16.87 -22.50 -19.07
N ALA A 557 -15.78 -21.87 -18.63
CA ALA A 557 -15.53 -20.46 -18.90
C ALA A 557 -15.25 -20.23 -20.41
N LEU A 558 -14.46 -21.08 -21.04
CA LEU A 558 -14.20 -21.00 -22.48
C LEU A 558 -15.47 -21.23 -23.32
N ALA A 559 -16.39 -22.08 -22.87
CA ALA A 559 -17.65 -22.34 -23.55
C ALA A 559 -18.56 -21.10 -23.65
N LEU A 560 -18.32 -20.06 -22.84
CA LEU A 560 -19.01 -18.77 -22.94
C LEU A 560 -18.52 -17.93 -24.13
N LEU A 561 -17.38 -18.29 -24.75
CA LEU A 561 -16.82 -17.59 -25.89
C LEU A 561 -17.27 -18.24 -27.23
N PRO A 562 -17.47 -17.43 -28.29
CA PRO A 562 -17.67 -17.92 -29.65
C PRO A 562 -16.58 -18.91 -30.10
N GLU A 563 -16.92 -19.91 -30.94
CA GLU A 563 -16.00 -20.98 -31.37
C GLU A 563 -14.72 -20.45 -32.05
N ASN A 564 -14.87 -19.44 -32.91
CA ASN A 564 -13.74 -18.75 -33.57
C ASN A 564 -12.80 -18.08 -32.55
N GLN A 565 -13.34 -17.57 -31.44
CA GLN A 565 -12.54 -16.98 -30.35
C GLN A 565 -11.90 -18.07 -29.49
N ARG A 566 -12.57 -19.20 -29.23
CA ARG A 566 -12.01 -20.35 -28.47
C ARG A 566 -10.77 -20.95 -29.14
N ALA A 567 -10.82 -21.19 -30.45
CA ALA A 567 -9.70 -21.76 -31.20
C ALA A 567 -8.49 -20.79 -31.24
N GLY A 568 -8.75 -19.49 -31.48
CA GLY A 568 -7.71 -18.45 -31.44
C GLY A 568 -7.05 -18.31 -30.06
N TRP A 569 -7.83 -18.51 -28.99
CA TRP A 569 -7.36 -18.39 -27.62
C TRP A 569 -6.42 -19.55 -27.21
N ARG A 570 -6.74 -20.80 -27.56
CA ARG A 570 -5.84 -21.94 -27.31
C ARG A 570 -4.48 -21.77 -28.01
N ALA A 571 -4.50 -21.36 -29.28
CA ALA A 571 -3.28 -21.05 -30.02
C ALA A 571 -2.48 -19.91 -29.38
N TYR A 572 -3.16 -18.95 -28.74
CA TYR A 572 -2.52 -17.85 -28.02
C TYR A 572 -1.85 -18.28 -26.71
N VAL A 573 -2.50 -19.13 -25.91
CA VAL A 573 -1.90 -19.73 -24.71
C VAL A 573 -0.67 -20.56 -25.05
N GLU A 574 -0.72 -21.33 -26.13
CA GLU A 574 0.42 -22.12 -26.57
C GLU A 574 1.61 -21.23 -26.97
N ARG A 575 1.35 -20.10 -27.63
CA ARG A 575 2.38 -19.10 -27.91
C ARG A 575 3.01 -18.53 -26.65
N TYR A 576 2.27 -18.35 -25.56
CA TYR A 576 2.85 -17.97 -24.28
C TYR A 576 3.71 -19.06 -23.67
N ARG A 577 3.24 -20.32 -23.74
CA ARG A 577 4.02 -21.48 -23.29
C ARG A 577 5.34 -21.59 -24.04
N GLN A 578 5.34 -21.39 -25.35
CA GLN A 578 6.54 -21.38 -26.19
C GLN A 578 7.54 -20.29 -25.77
N THR A 579 7.06 -19.08 -25.45
CA THR A 579 7.93 -18.02 -24.91
C THR A 579 8.46 -18.36 -23.53
N LEU A 580 7.63 -18.93 -22.65
CA LEU A 580 8.03 -19.36 -21.31
C LEU A 580 9.17 -20.37 -21.37
N VAL A 581 9.02 -21.46 -22.13
CA VAL A 581 10.06 -22.50 -22.24
C VAL A 581 11.31 -21.99 -22.97
N ALA A 582 11.18 -20.92 -23.74
CA ALA A 582 12.31 -20.21 -24.32
C ALA A 582 12.99 -19.24 -23.33
N CYS A 583 12.49 -19.03 -22.11
CA CYS A 583 13.16 -18.24 -21.08
C CYS A 583 13.98 -19.14 -20.13
N ASP A 584 14.88 -18.55 -19.34
CA ASP A 584 15.73 -19.30 -18.39
C ASP A 584 15.06 -19.47 -17.03
N ALA A 585 14.15 -18.56 -16.68
CA ALA A 585 13.43 -18.59 -15.42
C ALA A 585 12.08 -17.89 -15.49
N PHE A 586 11.32 -17.99 -14.40
CA PHE A 586 9.97 -17.46 -14.26
C PHE A 586 9.83 -16.52 -13.05
N LEU A 587 9.09 -15.43 -13.23
CA LEU A 587 8.77 -14.44 -12.20
C LEU A 587 7.26 -14.36 -12.00
N GLY A 588 6.73 -15.18 -11.08
CA GLY A 588 5.29 -15.31 -10.81
C GLY A 588 4.80 -14.47 -9.64
N THR A 589 3.49 -14.25 -9.56
CA THR A 589 2.85 -13.56 -8.42
C THR A 589 2.37 -14.50 -7.33
N THR A 590 2.25 -15.80 -7.61
CA THR A 590 1.73 -16.82 -6.68
C THR A 590 2.55 -18.10 -6.76
N GLU A 591 2.52 -18.89 -5.68
CA GLU A 591 3.14 -20.21 -5.63
C GLU A 591 2.54 -21.13 -6.71
N ALA A 592 1.24 -21.05 -6.97
CA ALA A 592 0.57 -21.84 -7.99
C ALA A 592 1.08 -21.53 -9.41
N LEU A 593 1.33 -20.25 -9.74
CA LEU A 593 1.94 -19.85 -11.01
C LEU A 593 3.37 -20.36 -11.14
N VAL A 594 4.18 -20.21 -10.08
CA VAL A 594 5.56 -20.69 -10.07
C VAL A 594 5.60 -22.21 -10.24
N ALA A 595 4.77 -22.95 -9.50
CA ALA A 595 4.67 -24.39 -9.64
C ALA A 595 4.22 -24.82 -11.04
N ALA A 596 3.36 -24.04 -11.70
CA ALA A 596 2.98 -24.29 -13.09
C ALA A 596 4.14 -24.09 -14.06
N ALA A 597 4.94 -23.04 -13.89
CA ALA A 597 6.14 -22.82 -14.69
C ALA A 597 7.20 -23.92 -14.46
N GLU A 598 7.38 -24.37 -13.22
CA GLU A 598 8.30 -25.46 -12.86
C GLU A 598 7.88 -26.79 -13.50
N ARG A 599 6.57 -27.08 -13.56
CA ARG A 599 6.06 -28.23 -14.33
C ARG A 599 6.34 -28.12 -15.83
N ALA A 600 6.44 -26.91 -16.36
CA ALA A 600 6.87 -26.66 -17.73
C ALA A 600 8.40 -26.68 -17.90
N GLY A 601 9.16 -26.99 -16.83
CA GLY A 601 10.62 -27.10 -16.85
C GLY A 601 11.36 -25.78 -16.60
N VAL A 602 10.66 -24.72 -16.18
CA VAL A 602 11.25 -23.39 -15.97
C VAL A 602 11.25 -23.04 -14.47
N PRO A 603 12.42 -22.90 -13.82
CA PRO A 603 12.49 -22.56 -12.40
C PRO A 603 11.92 -21.16 -12.15
N GLY A 604 11.20 -20.98 -11.05
CA GLY A 604 10.52 -19.72 -10.78
C GLY A 604 10.73 -19.15 -9.39
N VAL A 605 10.47 -17.85 -9.26
CA VAL A 605 10.44 -17.14 -7.98
C VAL A 605 9.14 -16.36 -7.86
N VAL A 606 8.61 -16.30 -6.64
CA VAL A 606 7.41 -15.52 -6.33
C VAL A 606 7.81 -14.08 -6.01
N VAL A 607 7.27 -13.13 -6.78
CA VAL A 607 7.31 -11.70 -6.50
C VAL A 607 5.90 -11.16 -6.52
N ARG A 608 5.43 -10.74 -5.35
CA ARG A 608 4.05 -10.28 -5.11
C ARG A 608 3.78 -8.94 -5.75
N ASN A 609 2.49 -8.67 -5.98
CA ASN A 609 2.05 -7.36 -6.42
C ASN A 609 2.12 -6.38 -5.26
N VAL A 610 2.48 -5.14 -5.59
CA VAL A 610 2.44 -3.98 -4.69
C VAL A 610 1.55 -2.92 -5.33
N LEU A 611 1.08 -1.96 -4.55
CA LEU A 611 0.50 -0.73 -5.05
C LEU A 611 1.59 0.32 -5.23
N GLY A 612 1.63 0.97 -6.38
CA GLY A 612 2.58 2.04 -6.68
C GLY A 612 2.37 3.28 -5.79
N ALA A 613 3.38 4.15 -5.71
CA ALA A 613 3.28 5.37 -4.89
C ALA A 613 2.08 6.24 -5.26
N ALA A 614 1.80 6.41 -6.56
CA ALA A 614 0.70 7.22 -7.06
C ALA A 614 -0.68 6.63 -6.69
N GLU A 615 -0.81 5.30 -6.72
CA GLU A 615 -2.05 4.61 -6.35
C GLU A 615 -2.37 4.78 -4.87
N LEU A 616 -1.40 4.53 -4.00
CA LEU A 616 -1.55 4.71 -2.56
C LEU A 616 -1.93 6.16 -2.23
N THR A 617 -1.38 7.12 -2.96
CA THR A 617 -1.72 8.53 -2.75
C THR A 617 -3.13 8.87 -3.26
N THR A 618 -3.52 8.39 -4.45
CA THR A 618 -4.90 8.57 -4.95
C THR A 618 -5.92 7.89 -4.05
N ALA A 619 -5.61 6.71 -3.53
CA ALA A 619 -6.44 5.99 -2.56
C ALA A 619 -6.61 6.78 -1.26
N GLU A 620 -5.54 7.36 -0.74
CA GLU A 620 -5.62 8.18 0.47
C GLU A 620 -6.45 9.46 0.24
N SER A 621 -6.28 10.13 -0.90
CA SER A 621 -7.14 11.26 -1.28
C SER A 621 -8.61 10.87 -1.39
N ALA A 622 -8.92 9.73 -2.00
CA ALA A 622 -10.29 9.21 -2.11
C ALA A 622 -10.89 8.88 -0.73
N ARG A 623 -10.09 8.26 0.16
CA ARG A 623 -10.47 7.95 1.54
C ARG A 623 -10.76 9.22 2.35
N HIS A 624 -9.91 10.23 2.23
CA HIS A 624 -10.10 11.54 2.87
C HIS A 624 -11.39 12.21 2.38
N ALA A 625 -11.58 12.30 1.06
CA ALA A 625 -12.80 12.87 0.49
C ALA A 625 -14.07 12.11 0.92
N ALA A 626 -14.01 10.77 1.02
CA ALA A 626 -15.12 9.95 1.49
C ALA A 626 -15.41 10.16 2.99
N ALA A 627 -14.40 10.46 3.82
CA ALA A 627 -14.59 10.77 5.23
C ALA A 627 -15.16 12.19 5.46
N CYS A 628 -14.83 13.15 4.59
CA CYS A 628 -15.40 14.50 4.64
C CYS A 628 -16.88 14.54 4.23
N ARG A 629 -17.35 13.55 3.47
CA ARG A 629 -18.77 13.39 3.15
C ARG A 629 -19.49 12.73 4.33
N ALA A 630 -20.62 13.28 4.75
CA ALA A 630 -21.48 12.62 5.73
C ALA A 630 -21.86 11.23 5.19
N ARG A 631 -21.33 10.15 5.81
CA ARG A 631 -21.68 8.79 5.41
C ARG A 631 -23.14 8.54 5.76
N ASN A 632 -23.93 8.15 4.77
CA ASN A 632 -25.27 7.65 5.02
C ASN A 632 -25.16 6.21 5.50
N ASP A 633 -25.15 6.00 6.82
CA ASP A 633 -25.14 4.67 7.39
C ASP A 633 -26.44 3.89 7.08
N GLU A 634 -27.55 4.53 6.67
CA GLU A 634 -28.81 3.84 6.35
C GLU A 634 -28.68 2.82 5.21
N VAL A 635 -27.67 2.95 4.35
CA VAL A 635 -27.41 2.02 3.26
C VAL A 635 -26.02 1.41 3.39
N VAL A 636 -25.92 0.08 3.30
CA VAL A 636 -24.65 -0.66 3.24
C VAL A 636 -24.45 -1.21 1.83
N ARG A 637 -23.44 -0.71 1.11
CA ARG A 637 -23.13 -1.08 -0.28
C ARG A 637 -22.11 -2.22 -0.33
N LEU A 638 -22.58 -3.40 -0.73
CA LEU A 638 -21.75 -4.54 -1.11
C LEU A 638 -21.38 -4.40 -2.58
N ALA A 639 -20.12 -4.62 -2.99
CA ALA A 639 -19.75 -4.42 -4.39
C ALA A 639 -18.85 -5.51 -4.97
N TYR A 640 -19.13 -5.86 -6.23
CA TYR A 640 -18.27 -6.74 -7.03
C TYR A 640 -17.81 -6.03 -8.31
N LEU A 641 -16.50 -5.83 -8.41
CA LEU A 641 -15.85 -5.26 -9.58
C LEU A 641 -15.29 -6.41 -10.42
N SER A 642 -15.94 -6.72 -11.55
CA SER A 642 -15.60 -7.91 -12.34
C SER A 642 -14.28 -7.72 -13.11
N GLY A 643 -14.01 -6.51 -13.62
CA GLY A 643 -12.80 -6.18 -14.39
C GLY A 643 -12.77 -6.79 -15.81
N THR A 644 -13.22 -8.04 -15.98
CA THR A 644 -13.34 -8.73 -17.29
C THR A 644 -14.65 -9.53 -17.40
N ILE A 645 -14.90 -10.11 -18.58
CA ILE A 645 -16.11 -10.87 -18.94
C ILE A 645 -16.11 -12.29 -18.33
N MET A 646 -14.94 -12.87 -18.03
CA MET A 646 -14.79 -14.28 -17.65
C MET A 646 -15.11 -14.56 -16.16
N HIS A 647 -15.75 -13.63 -15.46
CA HIS A 647 -15.95 -13.67 -14.01
C HIS A 647 -17.36 -14.06 -13.56
N ASP A 648 -18.28 -14.36 -14.49
CA ASP A 648 -19.64 -14.82 -14.17
C ASP A 648 -19.61 -16.07 -13.26
N LEU A 649 -18.73 -17.02 -13.58
CA LEU A 649 -18.58 -18.27 -12.83
C LEU A 649 -17.97 -18.08 -11.44
N ASP A 650 -17.08 -17.10 -11.28
CA ASP A 650 -16.54 -16.73 -9.97
C ASP A 650 -17.65 -16.11 -9.11
N PHE A 651 -18.41 -15.18 -9.68
CA PHE A 651 -19.47 -14.45 -8.97
C PHE A 651 -20.63 -15.36 -8.50
N ALA A 652 -20.97 -16.38 -9.29
CA ALA A 652 -22.01 -17.35 -8.96
C ALA A 652 -21.83 -18.04 -7.59
N LEU A 653 -20.60 -18.11 -7.05
CA LEU A 653 -20.33 -18.65 -5.72
C LEU A 653 -20.94 -17.82 -4.58
N ALA A 654 -20.90 -16.49 -4.72
CA ALA A 654 -21.39 -15.56 -3.71
C ALA A 654 -22.86 -15.14 -3.94
N GLU A 655 -23.36 -15.29 -5.18
CA GLU A 655 -24.70 -14.83 -5.58
C GLU A 655 -25.85 -15.34 -4.67
N PRO A 656 -25.98 -16.65 -4.34
CA PRO A 656 -27.07 -17.11 -3.48
C PRO A 656 -27.03 -16.54 -2.06
N ALA A 657 -25.84 -16.27 -1.53
CA ALA A 657 -25.66 -15.65 -0.23
C ALA A 657 -25.99 -14.14 -0.28
N LEU A 658 -25.56 -13.44 -1.34
CA LEU A 658 -25.91 -12.03 -1.57
C LEU A 658 -27.42 -11.83 -1.66
N ALA A 659 -28.11 -12.68 -2.44
CA ALA A 659 -29.56 -12.61 -2.58
C ALA A 659 -30.26 -12.80 -1.22
N ALA A 660 -29.80 -13.76 -0.41
CA ALA A 660 -30.33 -13.98 0.94
C ALA A 660 -30.09 -12.78 1.89
N VAL A 661 -28.90 -12.16 1.83
CA VAL A 661 -28.59 -10.96 2.64
C VAL A 661 -29.44 -9.77 2.23
N LEU A 662 -29.60 -9.52 0.93
CA LEU A 662 -30.42 -8.42 0.39
C LEU A 662 -31.90 -8.56 0.79
N ARG A 663 -32.45 -9.78 0.79
CA ARG A 663 -33.81 -10.07 1.26
C ARG A 663 -33.96 -9.87 2.77
N GLY A 664 -32.97 -10.33 3.55
CA GLY A 664 -33.00 -10.26 5.01
C GLY A 664 -32.68 -8.90 5.63
N HIS A 665 -32.01 -8.00 4.88
CA HIS A 665 -31.56 -6.71 5.40
C HIS A 665 -31.99 -5.58 4.47
N SER A 666 -32.95 -4.75 4.89
CA SER A 666 -33.47 -3.62 4.11
C SER A 666 -32.41 -2.57 3.75
N ARG A 667 -31.37 -2.45 4.57
CA ARG A 667 -30.25 -1.51 4.39
C ARG A 667 -29.22 -1.96 3.35
N ALA A 668 -29.17 -3.25 3.00
CA ALA A 668 -28.16 -3.75 2.06
C ALA A 668 -28.47 -3.33 0.61
N ARG A 669 -27.45 -2.96 -0.16
CA ARG A 669 -27.53 -2.75 -1.61
C ARG A 669 -26.32 -3.42 -2.27
N LEU A 670 -26.49 -3.90 -3.50
CA LEU A 670 -25.41 -4.53 -4.27
C LEU A 670 -25.04 -3.65 -5.45
N LEU A 671 -23.77 -3.29 -5.58
CA LEU A 671 -23.21 -2.61 -6.73
C LEU A 671 -22.38 -3.58 -7.58
N LEU A 672 -22.78 -3.75 -8.83
CA LEU A 672 -22.04 -4.55 -9.82
C LEU A 672 -21.35 -3.62 -10.82
N VAL A 673 -20.03 -3.77 -10.94
CA VAL A 673 -19.23 -2.93 -11.84
C VAL A 673 -18.60 -3.78 -12.93
N GLY A 674 -18.79 -3.38 -14.19
CA GLY A 674 -18.24 -4.05 -15.36
C GLY A 674 -19.23 -5.01 -16.03
N TYR A 675 -18.72 -6.17 -16.46
CA TYR A 675 -19.40 -7.05 -17.42
C TYR A 675 -20.15 -8.24 -16.79
N VAL A 676 -20.28 -8.25 -15.45
CA VAL A 676 -20.87 -9.40 -14.73
C VAL A 676 -22.37 -9.54 -14.98
N ARG A 677 -22.80 -10.75 -15.33
CA ARG A 677 -24.21 -11.11 -15.42
C ARG A 677 -24.67 -11.72 -14.11
N THR A 678 -25.95 -11.52 -13.79
CA THR A 678 -26.59 -12.08 -12.59
C THR A 678 -27.57 -13.18 -12.98
N GLY A 679 -27.74 -14.17 -12.12
CA GLY A 679 -28.82 -15.13 -12.22
C GLY A 679 -30.19 -14.53 -11.87
N ALA A 680 -31.23 -15.37 -11.98
CA ALA A 680 -32.62 -14.96 -11.79
C ALA A 680 -32.91 -14.45 -10.36
N GLU A 681 -32.22 -14.98 -9.35
CA GLU A 681 -32.43 -14.61 -7.95
C GLU A 681 -32.06 -13.15 -7.64
N LEU A 682 -30.94 -12.68 -8.16
CA LEU A 682 -30.53 -11.28 -8.01
C LEU A 682 -31.29 -10.37 -8.97
N ALA A 683 -31.62 -10.84 -10.17
CA ALA A 683 -32.44 -10.08 -11.12
C ALA A 683 -33.82 -9.73 -10.55
N ALA A 684 -34.42 -10.64 -9.76
CA ALA A 684 -35.69 -10.41 -9.08
C ALA A 684 -35.66 -9.33 -7.98
N LEU A 685 -34.47 -8.87 -7.56
CA LEU A 685 -34.33 -7.86 -6.50
C LEU A 685 -34.33 -6.42 -7.02
N GLY A 686 -34.43 -6.21 -8.34
CA GLY A 686 -34.71 -4.90 -8.95
C GLY A 686 -33.79 -3.77 -8.47
N ASP A 687 -34.40 -2.76 -7.84
CA ASP A 687 -33.76 -1.53 -7.34
C ASP A 687 -32.74 -1.75 -6.20
N ARG A 688 -32.62 -2.98 -5.70
CA ARG A 688 -31.60 -3.35 -4.71
C ARG A 688 -30.23 -3.65 -5.32
N VAL A 689 -30.15 -3.75 -6.65
CA VAL A 689 -28.93 -4.09 -7.40
C VAL A 689 -28.61 -2.98 -8.40
N ASP A 690 -27.62 -2.16 -8.06
CA ASP A 690 -27.08 -1.10 -8.90
C ASP A 690 -26.04 -1.65 -9.88
N ARG A 691 -25.93 -1.03 -11.06
CA ARG A 691 -24.93 -1.41 -12.08
C ARG A 691 -24.18 -0.19 -12.58
N LEU A 692 -22.87 -0.30 -12.63
CA LEU A 692 -21.98 0.65 -13.29
C LEU A 692 -21.26 -0.03 -14.46
N PRO A 693 -21.02 0.71 -15.56
CA PRO A 693 -20.16 0.21 -16.63
C PRO A 693 -18.73 -0.02 -16.11
N PHE A 694 -17.86 -0.52 -16.98
CA PHE A 694 -16.44 -0.65 -16.67
C PHE A 694 -15.86 0.69 -16.17
N VAL A 695 -15.21 0.66 -15.00
CA VAL A 695 -14.59 1.84 -14.38
C VAL A 695 -13.12 1.89 -14.75
N ALA A 696 -12.71 2.98 -15.40
CA ALA A 696 -11.32 3.25 -15.69
C ALA A 696 -10.52 3.50 -14.40
N TRP A 697 -9.25 3.12 -14.42
CA TRP A 697 -8.36 3.19 -13.26
C TRP A 697 -8.32 4.55 -12.53
N PRO A 698 -8.28 5.72 -13.21
CA PRO A 698 -8.24 7.01 -12.51
C PRO A 698 -9.42 7.24 -11.55
N ARG A 699 -10.55 6.55 -11.77
CA ARG A 699 -11.75 6.63 -10.92
C ARG A 699 -11.89 5.44 -9.96
N LEU A 700 -11.07 4.39 -10.10
CA LEU A 700 -11.21 3.15 -9.35
C LEU A 700 -11.24 3.37 -7.83
N PHE A 701 -10.27 4.11 -7.29
CA PHE A 701 -10.20 4.36 -5.85
C PHE A 701 -11.33 5.26 -5.35
N ALA A 702 -11.82 6.20 -6.17
CA ALA A 702 -12.98 7.00 -5.82
C ALA A 702 -14.23 6.11 -5.71
N THR A 703 -14.46 5.24 -6.69
CA THR A 703 -15.56 4.25 -6.66
C THR A 703 -15.42 3.27 -5.50
N LEU A 704 -14.22 2.77 -5.23
CA LEU A 704 -13.98 1.88 -4.08
C LEU A 704 -14.20 2.61 -2.75
N ALA A 705 -13.91 3.91 -2.64
CA ALA A 705 -14.14 4.67 -1.40
C ALA A 705 -15.64 4.93 -1.12
N GLU A 706 -16.52 4.71 -2.10
CA GLU A 706 -17.98 4.89 -1.99
C GLU A 706 -18.74 3.61 -1.57
N ILE A 707 -18.06 2.47 -1.53
CA ILE A 707 -18.65 1.18 -1.12
C ILE A 707 -18.30 0.84 0.34
N ASP A 708 -19.01 -0.12 0.91
CA ASP A 708 -18.83 -0.56 2.31
C ASP A 708 -18.14 -1.91 2.43
N VAL A 709 -18.37 -2.82 1.48
CA VAL A 709 -17.77 -4.16 1.46
C VAL A 709 -17.41 -4.54 0.04
N ASN A 710 -16.15 -4.91 -0.19
CA ASN A 710 -15.68 -5.44 -1.45
C ASN A 710 -15.82 -6.97 -1.48
N LEU A 711 -16.14 -7.51 -2.65
CA LEU A 711 -16.33 -8.94 -2.89
C LEU A 711 -15.21 -9.47 -3.79
N ALA A 712 -14.58 -10.56 -3.38
CA ALA A 712 -13.56 -11.25 -4.18
C ALA A 712 -13.79 -12.78 -4.21
N PRO A 713 -14.94 -13.25 -4.75
CA PRO A 713 -15.16 -14.67 -4.96
C PRO A 713 -14.24 -15.20 -6.07
N LEU A 714 -13.71 -16.38 -5.84
CA LEU A 714 -12.90 -17.19 -6.76
C LEU A 714 -13.22 -18.67 -6.56
N ARG A 715 -13.20 -19.45 -7.64
CA ARG A 715 -13.42 -20.90 -7.60
C ARG A 715 -12.23 -21.66 -6.99
N GLY A 716 -12.48 -22.88 -6.53
CA GLY A 716 -11.46 -23.79 -6.01
C GLY A 716 -10.76 -24.60 -7.10
N ASP A 717 -10.33 -23.94 -8.18
CA ASP A 717 -9.62 -24.57 -9.30
C ASP A 717 -8.20 -24.00 -9.49
N ALA A 718 -7.36 -24.73 -10.23
CA ALA A 718 -5.95 -24.39 -10.41
C ALA A 718 -5.74 -23.00 -11.05
N PHE A 719 -6.66 -22.56 -11.93
CA PHE A 719 -6.62 -21.24 -12.54
C PHE A 719 -6.90 -20.13 -11.52
N SER A 720 -7.90 -20.34 -10.67
CA SER A 720 -8.27 -19.38 -9.63
C SER A 720 -7.25 -19.30 -8.50
N ASP A 721 -6.62 -20.41 -8.13
CA ASP A 721 -5.51 -20.43 -7.16
C ASP A 721 -4.24 -19.75 -7.68
N ALA A 722 -4.10 -19.59 -8.99
CA ALA A 722 -3.03 -18.83 -9.62
C ALA A 722 -3.25 -17.31 -9.58
N LYS A 723 -4.49 -16.84 -9.37
CA LYS A 723 -4.82 -15.40 -9.29
C LYS A 723 -4.24 -14.76 -8.02
N SER A 724 -3.87 -13.49 -8.15
CA SER A 724 -3.30 -12.69 -7.05
C SER A 724 -4.36 -11.94 -6.23
N GLU A 725 -3.92 -11.39 -5.12
CA GLU A 725 -4.70 -10.67 -4.11
C GLU A 725 -5.10 -9.23 -4.48
N VAL A 726 -4.95 -8.81 -5.74
CA VAL A 726 -5.10 -7.39 -6.18
C VAL A 726 -6.44 -6.77 -5.79
N LYS A 727 -7.56 -7.50 -5.92
CA LYS A 727 -8.89 -6.99 -5.51
C LYS A 727 -8.96 -6.64 -4.02
N TYR A 728 -8.24 -7.38 -3.18
CA TYR A 728 -8.11 -7.05 -1.76
C TYR A 728 -7.22 -5.82 -1.57
N LEU A 729 -6.07 -5.75 -2.23
CA LEU A 729 -5.14 -4.63 -2.10
C LEU A 729 -5.80 -3.28 -2.47
N GLU A 730 -6.51 -3.23 -3.60
CA GLU A 730 -7.15 -2.01 -4.09
C GLU A 730 -8.26 -1.51 -3.13
N ALA A 731 -9.11 -2.41 -2.63
CA ALA A 731 -10.18 -2.06 -1.69
C ALA A 731 -9.64 -1.68 -0.30
N ALA A 732 -8.65 -2.43 0.19
CA ALA A 732 -7.99 -2.15 1.45
C ALA A 732 -7.32 -0.77 1.44
N ALA A 733 -6.73 -0.33 0.31
CA ALA A 733 -6.09 0.97 0.18
C ALA A 733 -7.03 2.18 0.46
N VAL A 734 -8.34 1.98 0.40
CA VAL A 734 -9.36 3.00 0.76
C VAL A 734 -10.16 2.63 2.03
N ALA A 735 -9.62 1.72 2.85
CA ALA A 735 -10.21 1.22 4.07
C ALA A 735 -11.56 0.49 3.89
N VAL A 736 -11.74 -0.21 2.76
CA VAL A 736 -12.90 -1.07 2.53
C VAL A 736 -12.52 -2.53 2.77
N PRO A 737 -13.21 -3.23 3.71
CA PRO A 737 -12.95 -4.64 3.95
C PRO A 737 -13.40 -5.51 2.77
N THR A 738 -12.71 -6.64 2.59
CA THR A 738 -13.04 -7.63 1.55
C THR A 738 -13.54 -8.93 2.16
N VAL A 739 -14.62 -9.48 1.59
CA VAL A 739 -14.99 -10.89 1.75
C VAL A 739 -14.48 -11.65 0.52
N ALA A 740 -13.60 -12.63 0.73
CA ALA A 740 -12.90 -13.33 -0.34
C ALA A 740 -13.03 -14.85 -0.22
N SER A 741 -12.96 -15.55 -1.35
CA SER A 741 -12.72 -17.00 -1.35
C SER A 741 -11.36 -17.33 -0.73
N PRO A 742 -11.18 -18.49 -0.08
CA PRO A 742 -9.94 -18.84 0.61
C PRO A 742 -8.87 -19.42 -0.34
N THR A 743 -8.58 -18.75 -1.46
CA THR A 743 -7.44 -19.12 -2.32
C THR A 743 -6.12 -18.91 -1.59
N ALA A 744 -5.03 -19.51 -2.08
CA ALA A 744 -3.71 -19.36 -1.46
C ALA A 744 -3.29 -17.88 -1.32
N ALA A 745 -3.54 -17.05 -2.34
CA ALA A 745 -3.22 -15.63 -2.31
C ALA A 745 -4.02 -14.87 -1.23
N PHE A 746 -5.33 -15.14 -1.11
CA PHE A 746 -6.16 -14.49 -0.11
C PHE A 746 -5.89 -14.99 1.31
N ARG A 747 -5.64 -16.28 1.53
CA ARG A 747 -5.21 -16.80 2.86
C ARG A 747 -3.92 -16.16 3.37
N ARG A 748 -3.05 -15.72 2.45
CA ARG A 748 -1.82 -15.00 2.78
C ARG A 748 -2.09 -13.53 3.13
N ALA A 749 -2.95 -12.87 2.34
CA ALA A 749 -3.23 -11.44 2.49
C ALA A 749 -4.23 -11.13 3.63
N ILE A 750 -5.16 -12.06 3.91
CA ILE A 750 -6.26 -11.89 4.84
C ILE A 750 -6.05 -12.77 6.08
N ARG A 751 -5.95 -12.12 7.23
CA ARG A 751 -6.19 -12.69 8.56
C ARG A 751 -7.68 -12.59 8.83
N ASP A 752 -8.34 -13.74 8.78
CA ASP A 752 -9.80 -13.84 8.92
C ASP A 752 -10.31 -13.15 10.19
N GLY A 753 -11.29 -12.26 10.03
CA GLY A 753 -11.88 -11.45 11.09
C GLY A 753 -11.00 -10.31 11.62
N VAL A 754 -9.81 -10.08 11.04
CA VAL A 754 -8.86 -9.03 11.47
C VAL A 754 -8.68 -7.94 10.42
N ASN A 755 -8.35 -8.30 9.18
CA ASN A 755 -8.22 -7.35 8.04
C ASN A 755 -9.03 -7.75 6.80
N GLY A 756 -9.82 -8.83 6.89
CA GLY A 756 -10.78 -9.27 5.87
C GLY A 756 -11.54 -10.50 6.38
N VAL A 757 -12.43 -11.06 5.57
CA VAL A 757 -13.14 -12.31 5.90
C VAL A 757 -12.95 -13.32 4.77
N LEU A 758 -12.63 -14.56 5.12
CA LEU A 758 -12.52 -15.67 4.19
C LEU A 758 -13.79 -16.51 4.22
N ALA A 759 -14.40 -16.73 3.04
CA ALA A 759 -15.65 -17.47 2.91
C ALA A 759 -15.51 -18.61 1.89
N ALA A 760 -15.59 -19.86 2.36
CA ALA A 760 -15.42 -21.05 1.52
C ALA A 760 -16.75 -21.59 0.99
N THR A 761 -17.77 -21.58 1.84
CA THR A 761 -19.09 -22.14 1.57
C THR A 761 -20.15 -21.05 1.46
N ARG A 762 -21.32 -21.38 0.89
CA ARG A 762 -22.48 -20.48 0.85
C ARG A 762 -22.82 -19.91 2.23
N ASP A 763 -22.77 -20.73 3.27
CA ASP A 763 -23.10 -20.33 4.64
C ASP A 763 -22.03 -19.41 5.23
N ASP A 764 -20.77 -19.60 4.87
CA ASP A 764 -19.70 -18.66 5.25
C ASP A 764 -19.92 -17.30 4.59
N TRP A 765 -20.22 -17.28 3.29
CA TRP A 765 -20.53 -16.04 2.57
C TRP A 765 -21.72 -15.32 3.20
N TYR A 766 -22.82 -16.03 3.50
CA TYR A 766 -23.98 -15.44 4.13
C TYR A 766 -23.64 -14.86 5.51
N ARG A 767 -22.96 -15.62 6.37
CA ARG A 767 -22.60 -15.18 7.73
C ARG A 767 -21.66 -13.97 7.69
N ALA A 768 -20.65 -13.99 6.82
CA ALA A 768 -19.70 -12.90 6.65
C ALA A 768 -20.42 -11.60 6.24
N LEU A 769 -21.22 -11.68 5.18
CA LEU A 769 -21.93 -10.53 4.63
C LEU A 769 -23.01 -10.01 5.59
N ALA A 770 -23.81 -10.89 6.20
CA ALA A 770 -24.81 -10.50 7.19
C ALA A 770 -24.17 -9.80 8.40
N THR A 771 -23.04 -10.31 8.90
CA THR A 771 -22.31 -9.70 10.01
C THR A 771 -21.80 -8.31 9.63
N LEU A 772 -21.20 -8.15 8.45
CA LEU A 772 -20.69 -6.84 7.99
C LEU A 772 -21.81 -5.83 7.70
N VAL A 773 -22.99 -6.28 7.29
CA VAL A 773 -24.17 -5.42 7.13
C VAL A 773 -24.73 -4.98 8.49
N ALA A 774 -24.78 -5.89 9.47
CA ALA A 774 -25.35 -5.63 10.79
C ALA A 774 -24.43 -4.84 11.73
N ASP A 775 -23.11 -5.08 11.68
CA ASP A 775 -22.12 -4.49 12.59
C ASP A 775 -21.21 -3.50 11.84
N GLY A 776 -21.63 -2.23 11.79
CA GLY A 776 -20.88 -1.15 11.15
C GLY A 776 -19.53 -0.87 11.81
N ALA A 777 -19.44 -1.04 13.12
CA ALA A 777 -18.20 -0.84 13.86
C ALA A 777 -17.17 -1.93 13.52
N PHE A 778 -17.58 -3.19 13.49
CA PHE A 778 -16.73 -4.28 13.05
C PHE A 778 -16.29 -4.10 11.60
N ARG A 779 -17.19 -3.69 10.70
CA ARG A 779 -16.86 -3.36 9.31
C ARG A 779 -15.78 -2.27 9.21
N ARG A 780 -15.91 -1.19 9.98
CA ARG A 780 -14.91 -0.09 10.03
C ARG A 780 -13.56 -0.57 10.55
N ARG A 781 -13.52 -1.31 11.66
CA ARG A 781 -12.26 -1.87 12.21
C ARG A 781 -11.56 -2.77 11.20
N LEU A 782 -12.33 -3.63 10.51
CA LEU A 782 -11.80 -4.54 9.49
C LEU A 782 -11.18 -3.77 8.32
N GLY A 783 -11.87 -2.73 7.83
CA GLY A 783 -11.38 -1.85 6.77
C GLY A 783 -10.13 -1.05 7.17
N ASN A 784 -10.11 -0.45 8.37
CA ASN A 784 -8.96 0.28 8.90
C ASN A 784 -7.72 -0.61 9.06
N ALA A 785 -7.92 -1.84 9.53
CA ALA A 785 -6.85 -2.83 9.66
C ALA A 785 -6.32 -3.25 8.28
N ALA A 786 -7.20 -3.45 7.29
CA ALA A 786 -6.81 -3.73 5.90
C ALA A 786 -5.99 -2.59 5.28
N HIS A 787 -6.47 -1.35 5.43
CA HIS A 787 -5.77 -0.15 4.98
C HIS A 787 -4.38 -0.03 5.56
N THR A 788 -4.30 -0.17 6.89
CA THR A 788 -3.03 -0.10 7.60
C THR A 788 -2.06 -1.17 7.11
N ASP A 789 -2.52 -2.42 6.99
CA ASP A 789 -1.72 -3.55 6.53
C ASP A 789 -1.18 -3.32 5.10
N VAL A 790 -2.03 -2.85 4.17
CA VAL A 790 -1.63 -2.56 2.78
C VAL A 790 -0.68 -1.38 2.69
N CYS A 791 -0.91 -0.28 3.42
CA CYS A 791 -0.01 0.86 3.43
C CYS A 791 1.40 0.52 3.93
N LEU A 792 1.51 -0.43 4.86
CA LEU A 792 2.78 -0.86 5.44
C LEU A 792 3.48 -1.94 4.61
N HIS A 793 2.72 -2.91 4.10
CA HIS A 793 3.26 -4.15 3.57
C HIS A 793 3.03 -4.37 2.08
N ALA A 794 2.28 -3.52 1.39
CA ALA A 794 2.07 -3.61 -0.05
C ALA A 794 2.52 -2.33 -0.79
N ALA A 795 3.47 -1.59 -0.20
CA ALA A 795 4.12 -0.44 -0.84
C ALA A 795 5.43 -0.84 -1.54
N PRO A 796 5.90 -0.08 -2.56
CA PRO A 796 7.08 -0.46 -3.35
C PRO A 796 8.35 -0.53 -2.49
N ALA A 797 8.53 0.40 -1.55
CA ALA A 797 9.71 0.44 -0.69
C ALA A 797 9.87 -0.83 0.19
N ALA A 798 8.75 -1.45 0.60
CA ALA A 798 8.76 -2.64 1.45
C ALA A 798 9.22 -3.92 0.70
N HIS A 799 9.19 -3.93 -0.63
CA HIS A 799 9.52 -5.10 -1.46
C HIS A 799 10.71 -4.90 -2.38
N ALA A 800 11.24 -3.68 -2.49
CA ALA A 800 12.30 -3.34 -3.43
C ALA A 800 13.57 -4.20 -3.25
N ASP A 801 13.99 -4.46 -2.01
CA ASP A 801 15.17 -5.31 -1.75
C ASP A 801 14.93 -6.77 -2.14
N ALA A 802 13.74 -7.30 -1.82
CA ALA A 802 13.36 -8.66 -2.17
C ALA A 802 13.30 -8.84 -3.70
N LEU A 803 12.78 -7.84 -4.44
CA LEU A 803 12.77 -7.85 -5.90
C LEU A 803 14.20 -7.84 -6.47
N VAL A 804 15.05 -6.93 -6.02
CA VAL A 804 16.43 -6.83 -6.51
C VAL A 804 17.21 -8.11 -6.22
N ALA A 805 17.05 -8.69 -5.03
CA ALA A 805 17.65 -9.96 -4.67
C ALA A 805 17.13 -11.10 -5.54
N ALA A 806 15.81 -11.19 -5.77
CA ALA A 806 15.22 -12.20 -6.63
C ALA A 806 15.77 -12.12 -8.06
N LEU A 807 15.77 -10.93 -8.68
CA LEU A 807 16.28 -10.76 -10.05
C LEU A 807 17.79 -11.04 -10.15
N ARG A 808 18.57 -10.67 -9.13
CA ARG A 808 20.00 -10.99 -9.07
C ARG A 808 20.22 -12.50 -9.02
N ASN A 809 19.50 -13.20 -8.15
CA ASN A 809 19.60 -14.66 -8.02
C ASN A 809 19.22 -15.37 -9.32
N LEU A 810 18.16 -14.91 -9.99
CA LEU A 810 17.75 -15.44 -11.30
C LEU A 810 18.82 -15.21 -12.37
N ARG A 811 19.40 -14.01 -12.42
CA ARG A 811 20.50 -13.67 -13.34
C ARG A 811 21.71 -14.59 -13.13
N ASP A 812 22.10 -14.79 -11.87
CA ASP A 812 23.29 -15.56 -11.51
C ASP A 812 23.06 -17.06 -11.76
N ALA A 813 21.87 -17.58 -11.45
CA ALA A 813 21.48 -18.95 -11.77
C ALA A 813 21.48 -19.21 -13.28
N ALA A 814 20.96 -18.28 -14.08
CA ALA A 814 20.98 -18.38 -15.54
C ALA A 814 22.40 -18.35 -16.10
N ALA A 815 23.33 -17.58 -15.49
CA ALA A 815 24.73 -17.56 -15.89
C ALA A 815 25.42 -18.91 -15.62
N VAL A 816 25.16 -19.54 -14.45
CA VAL A 816 25.73 -20.85 -14.09
C VAL A 816 25.19 -21.96 -14.99
N SER A 817 23.88 -22.01 -15.20
CA SER A 817 23.25 -23.02 -16.06
C SER A 817 23.79 -22.97 -17.50
N ARG A 818 24.23 -21.80 -17.97
CA ARG A 818 24.79 -21.60 -19.31
C ARG A 818 26.31 -21.80 -19.38
N ALA A 819 27.00 -21.89 -18.25
CA ALA A 819 28.44 -22.16 -18.16
C ALA A 819 28.77 -23.66 -18.05
N ALA A 820 27.79 -24.50 -17.74
CA ALA A 820 27.95 -25.96 -17.78
C ALA A 820 28.18 -26.43 -19.23
N PRO A 821 29.21 -27.26 -19.52
CA PRO A 821 29.43 -27.77 -20.86
C PRO A 821 28.24 -28.62 -21.28
N THR A 822 27.61 -28.27 -22.39
CA THR A 822 26.62 -29.11 -23.06
C THR A 822 27.29 -30.41 -23.48
N MET A 823 27.01 -31.50 -22.76
CA MET A 823 27.20 -32.85 -23.30
C MET A 823 26.26 -32.96 -24.50
N GLY A 824 26.83 -33.00 -25.71
CA GLY A 824 26.07 -33.14 -26.93
C GLY A 824 25.23 -34.43 -26.92
N PRO A 825 24.09 -34.47 -27.64
CA PRO A 825 23.30 -35.69 -27.72
C PRO A 825 24.16 -36.77 -28.39
N SER A 826 24.41 -37.86 -27.67
CA SER A 826 24.96 -39.08 -28.25
C SER A 826 23.92 -39.62 -29.24
N MET A 827 24.23 -39.55 -30.53
CA MET A 827 23.54 -40.33 -31.56
C MET A 827 23.88 -41.80 -31.34
N ALA A 828 23.10 -42.49 -30.51
CA ALA A 828 23.03 -43.95 -30.55
C ALA A 828 22.06 -44.35 -31.67
N ALA A 829 22.61 -44.94 -32.72
CA ALA A 829 21.89 -45.46 -33.87
C ALA A 829 20.84 -46.49 -33.46
N ALA A 830 19.63 -46.38 -34.01
CA ALA A 830 18.60 -47.40 -33.94
C ALA A 830 19.03 -48.65 -34.74
N PRO A 831 18.84 -49.87 -34.23
CA PRO A 831 18.97 -51.08 -35.04
C PRO A 831 17.71 -51.30 -35.91
N PRO A 832 17.83 -51.99 -37.05
CA PRO A 832 16.78 -52.03 -38.07
C PRO A 832 15.65 -53.00 -37.70
N ALA A 833 14.46 -52.69 -38.22
CA ALA A 833 13.26 -53.50 -38.10
C ALA A 833 13.38 -54.84 -38.83
N SER A 834 12.97 -55.94 -38.18
CA SER A 834 12.68 -57.23 -38.83
C SER A 834 11.25 -57.72 -38.49
N THR A 835 10.43 -57.74 -39.55
CA THR A 835 9.44 -58.74 -39.96
C THR A 835 8.50 -59.45 -38.95
N CYS A 836 7.22 -59.11 -39.11
CA CYS A 836 6.04 -59.99 -39.31
C CYS A 836 5.61 -61.07 -38.29
N ALA A 837 4.37 -60.84 -37.83
CA ALA A 837 3.22 -61.75 -37.79
C ALA A 837 3.04 -62.76 -36.62
N GLY A 838 1.91 -62.58 -35.92
CA GLY A 838 1.06 -63.68 -35.44
C GLY A 838 1.09 -63.99 -33.94
N ALA A 839 0.07 -63.55 -33.20
CA ALA A 839 -0.74 -64.38 -32.27
C ALA A 839 -1.55 -63.51 -31.30
N ARG A 840 -2.79 -63.94 -31.03
CA ARG A 840 -3.80 -63.35 -30.13
C ARG A 840 -3.42 -63.46 -28.62
N PRO A 841 -4.12 -62.75 -27.72
CA PRO A 841 -3.62 -62.41 -26.39
C PRO A 841 -3.88 -63.51 -25.36
N SER A 842 -2.90 -63.71 -24.46
CA SER A 842 -3.09 -64.35 -23.17
C SER A 842 -2.89 -63.32 -22.05
N THR A 843 -3.85 -63.32 -21.12
CA THR A 843 -3.90 -62.58 -19.87
C THR A 843 -2.64 -62.78 -19.01
N PRO A 844 -2.27 -61.76 -18.20
CA PRO A 844 -1.72 -62.05 -16.89
C PRO A 844 -2.42 -61.32 -15.74
N ALA A 845 -2.53 -62.11 -14.68
CA ALA A 845 -2.94 -61.84 -13.31
C ALA A 845 -2.62 -60.45 -12.74
N THR A 846 -3.60 -59.96 -11.99
CA THR A 846 -3.58 -58.91 -10.98
C THR A 846 -2.53 -59.17 -9.89
N VAL A 847 -1.66 -58.18 -9.64
CA VAL A 847 -0.90 -58.03 -8.39
C VAL A 847 -1.04 -56.59 -7.91
N ALA A 848 -1.38 -56.47 -6.61
CA ALA A 848 -1.78 -55.26 -5.91
C ALA A 848 -0.66 -54.22 -5.72
N PRO A 849 -1.00 -52.93 -5.54
CA PRO A 849 -0.06 -51.88 -5.16
C PRO A 849 0.15 -51.78 -3.63
N PRO A 850 1.31 -51.30 -3.16
CA PRO A 850 1.63 -51.20 -1.74
C PRO A 850 1.10 -49.91 -1.10
N THR A 851 0.76 -50.04 0.17
CA THR A 851 0.25 -49.05 1.13
C THR A 851 1.33 -48.13 1.71
N ALA A 852 1.01 -46.85 1.90
CA ALA A 852 1.55 -45.95 2.95
C ALA A 852 0.55 -44.79 3.15
N ALA A 853 -0.32 -44.81 4.17
CA ALA A 853 -0.10 -44.43 5.58
C ALA A 853 -0.02 -42.90 5.81
N ALA A 854 -1.18 -42.31 6.11
CA ALA A 854 -1.36 -40.94 6.60
C ALA A 854 -1.41 -40.91 8.14
N PRO A 855 -0.96 -39.81 8.80
CA PRO A 855 -1.10 -39.66 10.24
C PRO A 855 -2.46 -39.03 10.63
N ALA A 856 -2.94 -39.48 11.78
CA ALA A 856 -4.22 -39.19 12.41
C ALA A 856 -4.33 -37.79 13.05
N ALA A 857 -5.56 -37.30 13.15
CA ALA A 857 -6.02 -36.31 14.13
C ALA A 857 -7.40 -36.74 14.69
N PRO A 858 -7.78 -36.30 15.91
CA PRO A 858 -8.56 -37.12 16.84
C PRO A 858 -10.08 -36.91 16.79
N ALA A 859 -10.77 -37.94 17.27
CA ALA A 859 -12.22 -38.05 17.40
C ALA A 859 -12.83 -37.15 18.48
N VAL A 860 -14.06 -36.70 18.23
CA VAL A 860 -15.08 -36.47 19.26
C VAL A 860 -16.30 -37.32 18.89
N ALA A 861 -16.72 -38.12 19.86
CA ALA A 861 -17.76 -39.13 19.75
C ALA A 861 -19.17 -38.57 19.94
N GLY A 862 -20.15 -39.24 19.33
CA GLY A 862 -21.46 -39.44 19.95
C GLY A 862 -22.68 -39.21 19.06
N ALA A 863 -23.14 -40.23 18.34
CA ALA A 863 -24.57 -40.47 18.08
C ALA A 863 -24.81 -41.91 17.58
N LYS A 864 -25.68 -42.64 18.29
CA LYS A 864 -26.27 -43.92 17.87
C LYS A 864 -27.42 -43.68 16.87
N PRO A 865 -27.80 -44.66 16.02
CA PRO A 865 -28.79 -44.50 14.95
C PRO A 865 -30.15 -45.16 15.22
N LEU A 866 -31.10 -44.86 14.30
CA LEU A 866 -32.30 -45.59 13.86
C LEU A 866 -33.64 -45.40 14.60
N ALA A 867 -34.63 -44.90 13.85
CA ALA A 867 -36.02 -45.40 13.67
C ALA A 867 -36.81 -44.36 12.84
N SER A 868 -37.07 -44.60 11.55
CA SER A 868 -38.31 -45.16 10.97
C SER A 868 -39.49 -44.18 10.89
N GLU A 869 -39.93 -43.89 9.65
CA GLU A 869 -41.32 -43.99 9.15
C GLU A 869 -41.60 -42.95 8.05
N ALA A 870 -41.82 -43.46 6.84
CA ALA A 870 -42.64 -42.83 5.79
C ALA A 870 -44.09 -43.32 5.95
N PRO A 871 -45.11 -42.68 5.34
CA PRO A 871 -45.47 -43.05 3.96
C PRO A 871 -46.01 -41.85 3.10
N SER A 872 -45.65 -41.74 1.80
CA SER A 872 -46.48 -42.08 0.60
C SER A 872 -47.57 -41.02 0.25
N THR A 873 -47.91 -40.56 -0.97
CA THR A 873 -47.67 -40.93 -2.39
C THR A 873 -48.24 -39.80 -3.33
N PRO A 874 -48.44 -39.92 -4.68
CA PRO A 874 -47.87 -38.98 -5.68
C PRO A 874 -48.90 -38.39 -6.69
N CYS A 875 -48.43 -37.72 -7.76
CA CYS A 875 -48.96 -37.74 -9.15
C CYS A 875 -48.07 -36.81 -10.03
N ALA A 876 -47.29 -37.27 -11.02
CA ALA A 876 -47.64 -37.79 -12.35
C ALA A 876 -48.04 -36.69 -13.37
N GLY A 877 -47.31 -36.64 -14.50
CA GLY A 877 -47.66 -35.81 -15.66
C GLY A 877 -46.49 -35.59 -16.63
N ALA A 878 -46.21 -36.58 -17.47
CA ALA A 878 -45.34 -36.48 -18.65
C ALA A 878 -46.08 -35.81 -19.83
N HIS A 879 -45.35 -35.21 -20.79
CA HIS A 879 -45.52 -35.50 -22.22
C HIS A 879 -44.43 -34.87 -23.12
N ASP A 880 -44.15 -35.61 -24.18
CA ASP A 880 -43.16 -35.53 -25.26
C ASP A 880 -43.28 -34.37 -26.29
N GLY A 881 -42.19 -34.21 -27.06
CA GLY A 881 -42.19 -33.86 -28.49
C GLY A 881 -42.04 -32.37 -28.80
N GLY A 882 -41.21 -31.87 -29.73
CA GLY A 882 -40.55 -32.48 -30.88
C GLY A 882 -40.75 -31.59 -32.13
N ALA A 883 -39.71 -30.84 -32.52
CA ALA A 883 -39.35 -30.42 -33.89
C ALA A 883 -40.17 -29.39 -34.72
N ARG A 884 -39.44 -28.31 -35.11
CA ARG A 884 -39.19 -27.75 -36.48
C ARG A 884 -40.11 -26.70 -37.16
N TYR A 885 -39.45 -25.57 -37.47
CA TYR A 885 -39.37 -24.73 -38.70
C TYR A 885 -40.56 -23.90 -39.25
N ASP A 886 -40.30 -22.57 -39.29
CA ASP A 886 -40.36 -21.59 -40.40
C ASP A 886 -41.66 -20.96 -41.00
N LEU A 887 -41.55 -19.62 -41.07
CA LEU A 887 -41.97 -18.63 -42.09
C LEU A 887 -43.38 -17.97 -42.05
N GLU A 888 -43.33 -16.64 -42.21
CA GLU A 888 -44.38 -15.58 -42.31
C GLU A 888 -45.33 -15.73 -43.56
N PRO A 889 -46.19 -14.77 -44.01
CA PRO A 889 -46.49 -13.38 -43.58
C PRO A 889 -47.96 -12.85 -43.71
N ASP A 890 -48.11 -11.57 -43.34
CA ASP A 890 -48.98 -10.48 -43.88
C ASP A 890 -50.52 -10.35 -43.65
N ASP A 891 -50.83 -9.13 -43.18
CA ASP A 891 -51.79 -8.13 -43.68
C ASP A 891 -53.21 -7.89 -43.10
N ALA A 892 -53.45 -6.58 -42.88
CA ALA A 892 -54.65 -5.75 -43.15
C ALA A 892 -55.49 -5.15 -41.99
N MET A 893 -55.42 -3.82 -41.94
CA MET A 893 -56.22 -2.72 -41.31
C MET A 893 -57.71 -2.67 -41.79
N PRO A 894 -58.62 -1.68 -41.48
CA PRO A 894 -58.46 -0.32 -40.90
C PRO A 894 -59.62 0.24 -39.98
N GLY A 895 -59.49 1.50 -39.52
CA GLY A 895 -60.64 2.33 -39.06
C GLY A 895 -60.29 3.65 -38.34
N THR A 896 -60.64 4.79 -38.94
CA THR A 896 -60.16 6.19 -38.73
C THR A 896 -61.00 7.09 -37.81
N ALA A 897 -60.37 8.06 -37.10
CA ALA A 897 -60.76 9.50 -37.07
C ALA A 897 -59.83 10.38 -36.16
N GLN A 898 -59.39 11.53 -36.68
CA GLN A 898 -58.69 12.69 -36.06
C GLN A 898 -59.46 13.99 -36.46
N PRO A 899 -59.20 15.24 -35.97
CA PRO A 899 -57.98 15.85 -35.36
C PRO A 899 -58.28 16.67 -34.05
N ALA A 900 -57.37 17.29 -33.27
CA ALA A 900 -56.29 18.23 -33.60
C ALA A 900 -55.25 18.47 -32.46
N ARG A 901 -53.98 18.63 -32.89
CA ARG A 901 -52.80 19.45 -32.45
C ARG A 901 -52.69 19.94 -30.98
N ASP A 902 -51.52 19.94 -30.31
CA ASP A 902 -50.13 20.05 -30.78
C ASP A 902 -49.13 19.62 -29.68
N GLY A 903 -47.95 19.11 -30.09
CA GLY A 903 -46.68 19.39 -29.39
C GLY A 903 -46.11 18.43 -28.34
N SER A 904 -45.84 17.16 -28.66
CA SER A 904 -44.87 16.34 -27.91
C SER A 904 -43.96 15.54 -28.85
N SER A 905 -42.65 15.72 -28.75
CA SER A 905 -41.63 14.90 -29.41
C SER A 905 -41.75 13.42 -28.97
N PRO A 906 -41.72 12.46 -29.92
CA PRO A 906 -41.53 11.05 -29.58
C PRO A 906 -40.29 10.50 -30.36
N PRO A 907 -39.96 9.20 -30.28
CA PRO A 907 -38.63 8.69 -29.94
C PRO A 907 -37.80 8.35 -31.18
N LEU A 908 -36.47 8.45 -31.09
CA LEU A 908 -35.60 8.03 -32.20
C LEU A 908 -35.31 6.52 -32.14
N ALA A 909 -35.76 5.87 -33.21
CA ALA A 909 -35.56 4.47 -33.56
C ALA A 909 -34.11 4.15 -33.96
N ALA A 910 -33.78 2.87 -33.85
CA ALA A 910 -32.56 2.25 -34.36
C ALA A 910 -32.41 2.45 -35.89
N GLY A 911 -31.24 2.92 -36.33
CA GLY A 911 -30.86 3.06 -37.73
C GLY A 911 -29.58 2.29 -38.05
N ARG A 912 -29.65 1.42 -39.07
CA ARG A 912 -28.54 0.65 -39.67
C ARG A 912 -27.42 1.57 -40.17
N ALA A 913 -26.17 1.22 -39.87
CA ALA A 913 -24.99 1.81 -40.51
C ALA A 913 -24.83 1.27 -41.95
N VAL A 914 -24.98 2.16 -42.95
CA VAL A 914 -24.50 1.95 -44.32
C VAL A 914 -23.10 2.56 -44.39
N GLY A 915 -22.08 1.73 -44.53
CA GLY A 915 -20.71 2.20 -44.74
C GLY A 915 -20.45 2.53 -46.21
N GLN A 916 -20.31 3.82 -46.55
CA GLN A 916 -19.59 4.24 -47.76
C GLN A 916 -18.14 4.61 -47.38
N ARG A 917 -17.17 4.04 -48.11
CA ARG A 917 -15.74 4.35 -47.97
C ARG A 917 -15.40 5.60 -48.78
N PHE A 918 -14.80 6.62 -48.14
CA PHE A 918 -14.14 7.74 -48.83
C PHE A 918 -12.62 7.64 -48.70
N ARG A 919 -11.90 7.95 -49.79
CA ARG A 919 -10.45 8.18 -49.80
C ARG A 919 -10.19 9.67 -49.59
N ALA A 920 -9.37 10.02 -48.61
CA ALA A 920 -8.90 11.39 -48.39
C ALA A 920 -7.58 11.64 -49.14
N ALA A 921 -7.42 12.82 -49.75
CA ALA A 921 -6.17 13.30 -50.36
C ALA A 921 -5.50 14.36 -49.45
N ALA A 922 -4.20 14.60 -49.65
CA ALA A 922 -3.46 15.63 -48.92
C ALA A 922 -3.92 17.04 -49.32
N ASP A 923 -3.92 17.97 -48.35
CA ASP A 923 -4.32 19.39 -48.45
C ASP A 923 -5.83 19.75 -48.40
N ASP A 924 -6.71 18.80 -48.06
CA ASP A 924 -8.12 19.11 -47.81
C ASP A 924 -8.38 19.70 -46.41
N LEU A 925 -9.34 20.64 -46.34
CA LEU A 925 -9.87 21.25 -45.12
C LEU A 925 -10.92 20.32 -44.50
N TYR A 926 -10.68 19.83 -43.29
CA TYR A 926 -11.64 18.98 -42.58
C TYR A 926 -12.49 19.81 -41.63
N ARG A 927 -13.82 19.67 -41.76
CA ARG A 927 -14.79 20.21 -40.83
C ARG A 927 -15.03 19.18 -39.72
N ILE A 928 -14.75 19.56 -38.48
CA ILE A 928 -15.03 18.73 -37.29
C ILE A 928 -16.32 19.25 -36.67
N ASP A 929 -17.39 18.45 -36.74
CA ASP A 929 -18.68 18.78 -36.13
C ASP A 929 -18.74 18.20 -34.71
N VAL A 930 -18.85 19.07 -33.71
CA VAL A 930 -18.99 18.70 -32.29
C VAL A 930 -20.49 18.62 -31.96
N CYS A 931 -21.01 17.42 -31.67
CA CYS A 931 -22.41 17.24 -31.26
C CYS A 931 -22.56 17.30 -29.73
N VAL A 932 -23.47 18.17 -29.27
CA VAL A 932 -23.93 18.31 -27.88
C VAL A 932 -25.21 17.49 -27.71
N ALA A 933 -25.27 16.57 -26.73
CA ALA A 933 -26.55 15.99 -26.33
C ALA A 933 -27.29 17.00 -25.44
N GLY A 934 -28.28 17.69 -26.02
CA GLY A 934 -29.14 18.64 -25.31
C GLY A 934 -28.80 20.11 -25.57
N GLY A 935 -29.19 20.61 -26.76
CA GLY A 935 -29.56 22.00 -27.05
C GLY A 935 -28.64 23.16 -26.62
N ALA A 936 -27.67 23.52 -27.48
CA ALA A 936 -27.39 24.87 -28.02
C ALA A 936 -25.97 24.90 -28.63
N ALA A 937 -25.79 25.64 -29.73
CA ALA A 937 -24.61 25.60 -30.60
C ALA A 937 -23.35 26.27 -30.02
N ILE A 938 -22.18 25.64 -30.22
CA ILE A 938 -20.83 26.16 -29.90
C ILE A 938 -20.12 26.52 -31.23
N PRO A 939 -19.30 27.59 -31.31
CA PRO A 939 -18.56 27.95 -32.52
C PRO A 939 -17.43 26.96 -32.85
N VAL A 940 -17.22 26.78 -34.16
CA VAL A 940 -16.37 25.77 -34.82
C VAL A 940 -14.87 26.12 -34.73
N LEU A 941 -14.02 25.14 -34.39
CA LEU A 941 -12.56 25.24 -34.54
C LEU A 941 -12.16 24.68 -35.93
N VAL A 942 -11.57 25.50 -36.79
CA VAL A 942 -11.03 25.05 -38.09
C VAL A 942 -9.52 24.86 -37.94
N VAL A 943 -9.05 23.61 -37.99
CA VAL A 943 -7.61 23.29 -37.90
C VAL A 943 -7.08 22.94 -39.28
N ARG A 944 -5.99 23.59 -39.70
CA ARG A 944 -5.26 23.25 -40.92
C ARG A 944 -4.13 22.27 -40.56
N VAL A 945 -4.21 21.04 -41.06
CA VAL A 945 -3.15 20.03 -40.86
C VAL A 945 -2.14 20.17 -42.00
N ALA A 946 -0.85 20.34 -41.67
CA ALA A 946 0.24 20.31 -42.63
C ALA A 946 1.15 19.10 -42.37
N THR A 947 1.44 18.32 -43.40
CA THR A 947 2.46 17.26 -43.36
C THR A 947 3.84 17.85 -43.58
N ILE A 948 4.79 17.60 -42.66
CA ILE A 948 6.19 18.02 -42.78
C ILE A 948 7.04 16.76 -42.96
N GLY A 949 7.89 16.74 -43.99
CA GLY A 949 8.81 15.64 -44.25
C GLY A 949 10.14 15.82 -43.47
N PRO A 950 10.94 14.74 -43.33
CA PRO A 950 12.23 14.80 -42.65
C PRO A 950 13.30 15.65 -43.39
N GLU A 951 13.00 16.14 -44.61
CA GLU A 951 13.93 16.95 -45.41
C GLU A 951 13.59 18.46 -45.46
N ASP A 952 12.56 18.91 -44.72
CA ASP A 952 12.15 20.32 -44.71
C ASP A 952 12.96 21.19 -43.72
N ASP A 953 13.73 22.15 -44.22
CA ASP A 953 14.44 23.20 -43.46
C ASP A 953 13.47 24.23 -42.82
N GLU A 954 13.92 24.95 -41.78
CA GLU A 954 13.21 26.04 -41.10
C GLU A 954 12.74 27.16 -42.04
N THR A 955 13.33 27.28 -43.23
CA THR A 955 13.00 28.34 -44.20
C THR A 955 11.84 27.98 -45.15
N THR A 956 11.33 26.74 -45.13
CA THR A 956 10.24 26.30 -46.01
C THR A 956 8.91 27.02 -45.69
N PRO A 957 8.18 27.57 -46.70
CA PRO A 957 6.97 28.38 -46.49
C PRO A 957 5.88 27.71 -45.63
N SER A 958 5.83 26.38 -45.63
CA SER A 958 4.90 25.54 -44.85
C SER A 958 5.03 25.77 -43.34
N ARG A 959 6.24 26.02 -42.82
CA ARG A 959 6.47 26.32 -41.40
C ARG A 959 6.19 27.79 -41.04
N ARG A 960 6.37 28.72 -41.99
CA ARG A 960 6.08 30.15 -41.79
C ARG A 960 4.58 30.47 -41.82
N ALA A 961 3.80 29.80 -42.68
CA ALA A 961 2.36 30.02 -42.81
C ALA A 961 1.53 29.56 -41.60
N VAL A 962 2.02 28.59 -40.82
CA VAL A 962 1.33 28.09 -39.61
C VAL A 962 1.48 29.06 -38.43
N ARG A 963 2.49 29.93 -38.44
CA ARG A 963 2.78 30.88 -37.34
C ARG A 963 1.88 32.12 -37.31
N GLU A 964 1.13 32.41 -38.37
CA GLU A 964 0.41 33.69 -38.55
C GLU A 964 -1.13 33.61 -38.36
N ALA A 965 -1.70 32.46 -37.99
CA ALA A 965 -3.15 32.32 -37.80
C ALA A 965 -3.62 32.84 -36.41
N ARG A 966 -4.23 34.03 -36.36
CA ARG A 966 -4.91 34.59 -35.16
C ARG A 966 -6.40 34.23 -35.14
N ILE A 967 -6.93 33.77 -34.00
CA ILE A 967 -8.38 33.61 -33.75
C ILE A 967 -8.81 34.51 -32.58
N ALA A 968 -9.94 35.20 -32.74
CA ALA A 968 -10.53 36.12 -31.74
C ALA A 968 -11.43 35.36 -30.75
N ALA A 969 -11.34 35.67 -29.44
CA ALA A 969 -12.11 35.03 -28.37
C ALA A 969 -12.98 36.04 -27.58
N GLY A 970 -14.18 35.62 -27.17
CA GLY A 970 -15.08 36.30 -26.22
C GLY A 970 -15.43 35.40 -25.01
N PRO A 971 -16.05 35.91 -23.93
CA PRO A 971 -15.99 35.27 -22.61
C PRO A 971 -17.11 34.23 -22.36
N VAL A 972 -16.78 33.05 -21.81
CA VAL A 972 -17.73 32.01 -21.33
C VAL A 972 -17.14 31.18 -20.17
N ALA A 973 -18.02 30.64 -19.31
CA ALA A 973 -17.83 29.95 -18.04
C ALA A 973 -17.42 28.45 -18.13
N GLU A 974 -17.04 27.91 -16.96
CA GLU A 974 -16.26 26.69 -16.69
C GLU A 974 -17.01 25.34 -16.90
N ASP A 975 -16.20 24.30 -17.21
CA ASP A 975 -16.45 22.85 -17.15
C ASP A 975 -16.99 22.08 -18.39
N ALA A 976 -16.08 21.44 -19.17
CA ALA A 976 -16.31 20.17 -19.92
C ALA A 976 -15.04 19.60 -20.62
N TRP A 977 -15.08 18.31 -20.98
CA TRP A 977 -13.99 17.48 -21.55
C TRP A 977 -14.23 17.09 -23.03
N LEU A 978 -13.16 16.84 -23.82
CA LEU A 978 -13.15 16.52 -25.26
C LEU A 978 -12.99 15.01 -25.58
N ALA A 979 -13.63 14.54 -26.66
CA ALA A 979 -13.32 13.27 -27.34
C ALA A 979 -13.18 13.51 -28.86
N ALA A 980 -12.15 12.94 -29.49
CA ALA A 980 -11.92 13.02 -30.93
C ALA A 980 -11.61 11.62 -31.50
N GLU A 981 -12.23 11.26 -32.63
CA GLU A 981 -11.92 10.04 -33.39
C GLU A 981 -11.00 10.36 -34.57
N PHE A 982 -9.93 9.57 -34.75
CA PHE A 982 -9.05 9.61 -35.92
C PHE A 982 -8.96 8.22 -36.55
N THR A 983 -9.07 8.15 -37.88
CA THR A 983 -8.93 6.91 -38.64
C THR A 983 -7.46 6.67 -39.03
N PRO A 984 -6.88 5.46 -38.85
CA PRO A 984 -5.48 5.20 -39.21
C PRO A 984 -5.23 5.22 -40.73
N ILE A 985 -4.14 5.86 -41.16
CA ILE A 985 -3.60 5.76 -42.52
C ILE A 985 -2.94 4.38 -42.68
N GLY A 986 -3.18 3.73 -43.83
CA GLY A 986 -2.72 2.36 -44.13
C GLY A 986 -1.22 2.13 -43.97
N ALA A 987 -0.87 0.85 -43.75
CA ALA A 987 0.48 0.37 -43.49
C ALA A 987 1.52 0.84 -44.53
N GLY A 988 2.41 1.74 -44.14
CA GLY A 988 3.56 2.14 -44.93
C GLY A 988 4.28 3.36 -44.36
N ALA A 989 5.47 3.13 -43.81
CA ALA A 989 6.47 4.11 -43.36
C ALA A 989 6.03 5.09 -42.26
N GLY A 990 6.76 5.10 -41.14
CA GLY A 990 6.53 5.98 -40.00
C GLY A 990 6.47 7.45 -40.42
N ARG A 991 5.32 8.09 -40.18
CA ARG A 991 5.15 9.54 -40.24
C ARG A 991 4.59 9.99 -38.89
N GLU A 992 5.25 10.95 -38.27
CA GLU A 992 4.83 11.54 -37.02
C GLU A 992 3.79 12.64 -37.28
N LEU A 993 2.72 12.64 -36.48
CA LEU A 993 1.68 13.68 -36.50
C LEU A 993 1.94 14.64 -35.35
N TYR A 994 2.13 15.92 -35.68
CA TYR A 994 2.28 17.00 -34.71
C TYR A 994 1.00 17.81 -34.67
N CYS A 995 0.35 17.88 -33.51
CA CYS A 995 -0.82 18.71 -33.28
C CYS A 995 -0.47 19.76 -32.21
N TRP A 996 -0.85 21.01 -32.44
CA TRP A 996 -0.63 22.11 -31.52
C TRP A 996 -1.98 22.53 -30.95
N VAL A 997 -2.11 22.55 -29.62
CA VAL A 997 -3.33 22.99 -28.94
C VAL A 997 -2.95 24.21 -28.11
N GLU A 998 -3.41 25.39 -28.51
CA GLU A 998 -3.36 26.58 -27.66
C GLU A 998 -4.55 26.52 -26.70
N THR A 999 -4.28 26.57 -25.40
CA THR A 999 -5.31 26.78 -24.38
C THR A 999 -5.15 28.19 -23.83
N ALA A 1000 -6.24 28.96 -23.83
CA ALA A 1000 -6.30 30.24 -23.12
C ALA A 1000 -6.89 29.98 -21.73
N GLU A 1001 -6.28 30.51 -20.67
CA GLU A 1001 -6.91 30.49 -19.35
C GLU A 1001 -8.19 31.35 -19.38
N PRO A 1002 -9.33 30.83 -18.90
CA PRO A 1002 -10.53 31.64 -18.80
C PRO A 1002 -10.38 32.61 -17.62
N GLY A 1003 -10.23 33.90 -17.93
CA GLY A 1003 -10.48 34.97 -16.98
C GLY A 1003 -9.27 35.79 -16.54
N THR A 1004 -8.70 36.58 -17.44
CA THR A 1004 -8.25 37.94 -17.10
C THR A 1004 -8.56 38.88 -18.27
N ALA A 1005 -9.59 39.71 -18.14
CA ALA A 1005 -9.73 40.87 -19.00
C ALA A 1005 -8.66 41.89 -18.56
N ALA A 1006 -7.77 42.25 -19.49
CA ALA A 1006 -6.72 43.25 -19.35
C ALA A 1006 -5.43 42.84 -18.61
N ALA A 1007 -4.65 41.93 -19.20
CA ALA A 1007 -3.18 41.99 -19.30
C ALA A 1007 -2.73 40.92 -20.31
N GLU A 1008 -1.61 41.12 -21.02
CA GLU A 1008 -1.15 40.26 -22.13
C GLU A 1008 -1.20 38.75 -21.78
N PRO A 1009 -1.76 37.89 -22.65
CA PRO A 1009 -1.90 36.46 -22.36
C PRO A 1009 -0.52 35.80 -22.30
N ALA A 1010 -0.22 35.14 -21.19
CA ALA A 1010 0.91 34.21 -21.12
C ALA A 1010 0.54 32.95 -21.90
N THR A 1011 0.99 32.87 -23.15
CA THR A 1011 0.79 31.69 -24.00
C THR A 1011 1.63 30.53 -23.48
N THR A 1012 0.98 29.45 -23.05
CA THR A 1012 1.68 28.19 -22.75
C THR A 1012 1.52 27.27 -23.96
N VAL A 1013 2.64 26.86 -24.56
CA VAL A 1013 2.65 25.99 -25.74
C VAL A 1013 3.12 24.60 -25.32
N GLU A 1014 2.22 23.63 -25.29
CA GLU A 1014 2.57 22.22 -25.06
C GLU A 1014 2.62 21.45 -26.38
N ALA A 1015 3.75 20.80 -26.65
CA ALA A 1015 3.88 19.87 -27.77
C ALA A 1015 3.49 18.46 -27.29
N VAL A 1016 2.45 17.86 -27.91
CA VAL A 1016 2.02 16.49 -27.62
C VAL A 1016 2.40 15.58 -28.79
N LEU A 1017 3.20 14.55 -28.52
CA LEU A 1017 3.57 13.54 -29.51
C LEU A 1017 2.52 12.42 -29.52
N LEU A 1018 1.83 12.23 -30.64
CA LEU A 1018 0.88 11.12 -30.83
C LEU A 1018 1.52 10.02 -31.68
N ARG A 1019 1.61 8.80 -31.14
CA ARG A 1019 2.01 7.59 -31.89
C ARG A 1019 0.82 6.66 -32.03
N THR A 1020 0.50 6.24 -33.25
CA THR A 1020 -0.53 5.24 -33.53
C THR A 1020 0.13 3.89 -33.82
N TYR A 1021 -0.41 2.81 -33.22
CA TYR A 1021 -0.04 1.43 -33.54
C TYR A 1021 -1.29 0.69 -34.04
N ALA A 1022 -1.16 -0.05 -35.14
CA ALA A 1022 -2.24 -0.89 -35.64
C ALA A 1022 -2.21 -2.27 -34.95
N CYS A 1023 -3.25 -2.58 -34.18
CA CYS A 1023 -3.45 -3.89 -33.56
C CYS A 1023 -4.14 -4.81 -34.57
N GLY A 1024 -3.51 -5.91 -34.97
CA GLY A 1024 -4.14 -6.94 -35.81
C GLY A 1024 -5.11 -7.82 -35.03
N TRP A 1025 -6.34 -7.34 -34.81
CA TRP A 1025 -7.48 -8.17 -34.41
C TRP A 1025 -8.63 -7.96 -35.40
N GLY A 1026 -9.21 -9.05 -35.88
CA GLY A 1026 -10.26 -9.08 -36.90
C GLY A 1026 -11.66 -8.63 -36.45
N GLU A 1027 -11.78 -7.91 -35.33
CA GLU A 1027 -13.01 -7.23 -34.92
C GLU A 1027 -12.62 -5.87 -34.32
N THR A 1028 -13.18 -4.79 -34.87
CA THR A 1028 -12.86 -3.39 -34.58
C THR A 1028 -13.24 -3.01 -33.14
N PRO A 1029 -12.31 -2.65 -32.25
CA PRO A 1029 -12.65 -1.90 -31.03
C PRO A 1029 -12.85 -0.41 -31.36
N PRO A 1030 -13.61 0.36 -30.57
CA PRO A 1030 -13.66 1.81 -30.72
C PRO A 1030 -12.25 2.37 -30.50
N ALA A 1031 -11.74 3.14 -31.48
CA ALA A 1031 -10.41 3.71 -31.46
C ALA A 1031 -10.31 4.80 -30.38
N GLY A 1032 -9.71 4.49 -29.24
CA GLY A 1032 -9.38 5.48 -28.21
C GLY A 1032 -7.94 6.00 -28.34
N LEU A 1033 -7.77 7.32 -28.31
CA LEU A 1033 -6.48 8.00 -28.26
C LEU A 1033 -5.83 7.81 -26.87
N TYR A 1034 -4.56 7.42 -26.81
CA TYR A 1034 -3.77 7.45 -25.57
C TYR A 1034 -2.70 8.54 -25.67
N VAL A 1035 -2.64 9.43 -24.67
CA VAL A 1035 -1.64 10.50 -24.56
C VAL A 1035 -0.49 10.02 -23.68
N ASP A 1036 0.72 9.87 -24.25
CA ASP A 1036 1.94 9.57 -23.49
C ASP A 1036 2.60 10.89 -23.05
N HIS A 1037 2.54 11.23 -21.76
CA HIS A 1037 3.24 12.38 -21.22
C HIS A 1037 4.71 12.03 -20.98
N ARG A 1038 5.57 12.23 -22.00
CA ARG A 1038 7.02 12.27 -21.78
C ARG A 1038 7.51 13.72 -21.81
N PRO A 1039 8.20 14.22 -20.77
CA PRO A 1039 9.00 15.42 -20.91
C PRO A 1039 10.16 15.11 -21.87
N VAL A 1040 10.28 15.90 -22.94
CA VAL A 1040 11.48 15.89 -23.79
C VAL A 1040 12.64 16.45 -22.96
N ALA A 1041 13.73 15.69 -22.86
CA ALA A 1041 14.93 16.10 -22.13
C ALA A 1041 15.44 17.45 -22.67
N GLY A 1042 15.44 18.48 -21.81
CA GLY A 1042 15.91 19.83 -22.15
C GLY A 1042 14.96 20.99 -21.77
N SER A 1043 13.75 20.72 -21.29
CA SER A 1043 12.81 21.78 -20.88
C SER A 1043 13.00 22.21 -19.41
N LEU A 1044 13.29 23.49 -19.21
CA LEU A 1044 13.38 24.15 -17.90
C LEU A 1044 12.02 24.09 -17.19
N ALA A 1045 12.02 23.60 -15.95
CA ALA A 1045 10.86 23.62 -15.08
C ALA A 1045 10.49 25.06 -14.67
N PHE A 1046 9.28 25.52 -15.03
CA PHE A 1046 8.73 26.76 -14.50
C PHE A 1046 7.91 26.48 -13.23
N ARG A 1047 8.19 27.25 -12.17
CA ARG A 1047 7.40 27.32 -10.93
C ARG A 1047 6.34 28.41 -11.09
N THR A 1048 5.07 28.08 -10.97
CA THR A 1048 3.98 29.05 -10.80
C THR A 1048 3.92 29.51 -9.34
N PHE A 1049 4.06 30.83 -9.12
CA PHE A 1049 3.81 31.49 -7.83
C PHE A 1049 2.49 32.26 -7.93
N HIS A 1050 1.50 31.94 -7.09
CA HIS A 1050 0.34 32.81 -6.87
C HIS A 1050 0.64 33.79 -5.72
N ARG A 1051 0.44 35.08 -5.98
CA ARG A 1051 0.53 36.17 -4.99
C ARG A 1051 -0.88 36.47 -4.47
N PRO A 1052 -1.13 36.63 -3.16
CA PRO A 1052 -2.47 36.92 -2.66
C PRO A 1052 -2.84 38.39 -2.92
N ALA A 1053 -4.02 38.61 -3.49
CA ALA A 1053 -4.58 39.94 -3.68
C ALA A 1053 -5.09 40.51 -2.34
N ARG A 1054 -4.80 41.80 -2.12
CA ARG A 1054 -5.25 42.60 -0.97
C ARG A 1054 -6.74 42.96 -1.09
N GLY A 1055 -7.48 42.76 0.01
CA GLY A 1055 -8.48 43.68 0.59
C GLY A 1055 -9.76 44.03 -0.18
N GLY A 1056 -10.91 43.88 0.49
CA GLY A 1056 -12.15 44.60 0.15
C GLY A 1056 -13.43 43.94 0.66
N THR A 1057 -13.83 44.33 1.89
CA THR A 1057 -15.08 44.08 2.65
C THR A 1057 -15.51 42.66 2.95
#